data_AF-A0A3B9ZA61-F1
#
_entry.id   AF-A0A3B9ZA61-F1
#
_cell.length_a   1.000
_cell.length_b   1.000
_cell.length_c   1.000
_cell.angle_alpha   90.00
_cell.angle_beta   90.00
_cell.angle_gamma   90.00
#
_symmetry.space_group_name_H-M   'P 1'
#
loop_
_entity.id
_entity.type
_entity.pdbx_description
1 polymer ?
#
loop_
_entity_poly.entity_id
_entity_poly.type
_entity_poly.pdbx_seq_one_letter_code
_entity_poly.pdbx_strand_id
1 'polypeptide(L)'
;MKVFIRYIRKNMLEKKGRLFLLIFSIMLSCALMVMSLGLIDTIVESFTEPMKKAAAGRDIAISSNTEEIFFKEEDINKTGIKNLDGEIDMPAVVDDEDEMIYTNLRGMKSYKKDMIEGSFKSSDNTDCIISKRVADERKLKVGDKLNVLISGEKKELKITGLATADGIFYSDETKQFTVVVNYEFLNKLLNANGAYNCVVADYTKDNLTPDELDKELKKFNKNNEKVIGTNLEYNYDSESDNMIQTILYIMLGIVCVVCVLIIRGVFRLIITERMQTIGTFMSQGATKKKVQRMLLLEAFLYAVVGAIIGSVVGCGGLAILTRLISPYKKYGIYNEVHFNPVHIAIGCAFAVILSLYSAHAPIRKIKKLQVKEVILNRVEVHEKTGIITRFLTGIGAKLFRGNTSMFLAINNIRTSKLLRSNIKLLTISLAAILSIVSSSTSMTDVVVGAYEDMEYDYDIENIIDSNATQSTTDSLINELKNDKNVKADSISPIYGTEGKLNGKSLGVYGVEPKAYGRYLNSYVGFYEKDLKDDYQKFIDSNDNVIVISTSYAKKLDKKLGDTVKLTVNEKENEFKIVTIADFKLYNSGMICLINQEKMKSLYGLREARGITFEIVKDGASMDKKYQQMTKKYGATVKSKEEEKQLNVENNAVMMKMFSAFAYIALGVAAIGIFNNITICFMQRRKEFAVMTSVGMNKSKRRNLILAENMMCAVWSVIVAIPIAFAFNIGIESLLKSMDTPMPVNFDLKAVLVYGLVVIGIVIVASLSALKKSKNISVIAELKYE
;
A
#
# COMPACT_ATOMS: atom_id res chain seq x y z
N MET A 1 -9.22 44.88 -20.49
CA MET A 1 -8.54 43.57 -20.29
C MET A 1 -7.14 43.51 -20.90
N LYS A 2 -6.95 43.92 -22.18
CA LYS A 2 -5.64 43.87 -22.88
C LYS A 2 -4.47 44.54 -22.12
N VAL A 3 -4.70 45.70 -21.50
CA VAL A 3 -3.69 46.41 -20.69
C VAL A 3 -3.23 45.56 -19.49
N PHE A 4 -4.18 44.92 -18.79
CA PHE A 4 -3.87 44.05 -17.66
C PHE A 4 -3.08 42.81 -18.07
N ILE A 5 -3.40 42.21 -19.22
CA ILE A 5 -2.65 41.04 -19.73
C ILE A 5 -1.21 41.42 -20.08
N ARG A 6 -0.99 42.55 -20.77
CA ARG A 6 0.36 43.06 -21.05
C ARG A 6 1.14 43.33 -19.76
N TYR A 7 0.48 43.94 -18.77
CA TYR A 7 1.08 44.19 -17.47
C TYR A 7 1.45 42.88 -16.75
N ILE A 8 0.54 41.90 -16.70
CA ILE A 8 0.78 40.61 -16.04
C ILE A 8 1.99 39.93 -16.67
N ARG A 9 2.05 39.85 -18.01
CA ARG A 9 3.17 39.22 -18.73
C ARG A 9 4.50 39.91 -18.42
N LYS A 10 4.55 41.24 -18.51
CA LYS A 10 5.77 42.02 -18.23
C LYS A 10 6.23 41.80 -16.78
N ASN A 11 5.30 41.87 -15.84
CA ASN A 11 5.58 41.70 -14.42
C ASN A 11 6.04 40.28 -14.05
N MET A 12 5.46 39.25 -14.69
CA MET A 12 5.92 37.86 -14.55
C MET A 12 7.39 37.72 -14.90
N LEU A 13 7.82 38.30 -16.02
CA LEU A 13 9.18 38.19 -16.54
C LEU A 13 10.21 39.04 -15.76
N GLU A 14 9.80 40.20 -15.25
CA GLU A 14 10.68 41.08 -14.48
C GLU A 14 11.02 40.54 -13.09
N LYS A 15 10.11 39.80 -12.46
CA LYS A 15 10.28 39.25 -11.10
C LYS A 15 10.52 37.73 -11.12
N LYS A 16 11.61 37.33 -11.78
CA LYS A 16 12.00 35.91 -12.01
C LYS A 16 11.96 35.02 -10.76
N GLY A 17 12.44 35.49 -9.62
CA GLY A 17 12.45 34.69 -8.38
C GLY A 17 11.05 34.35 -7.86
N ARG A 18 10.09 35.26 -8.00
CA ARG A 18 8.70 35.05 -7.60
C ARG A 18 7.96 34.15 -8.59
N LEU A 19 8.16 34.42 -9.88
CA LEU A 19 7.62 33.59 -10.96
C LEU A 19 8.02 32.13 -10.75
N PHE A 20 9.30 31.88 -10.48
CA PHE A 20 9.82 30.56 -10.20
C PHE A 20 9.13 29.90 -9.00
N LEU A 21 9.08 30.58 -7.84
CA LEU A 21 8.48 30.00 -6.62
C LEU A 21 7.01 29.59 -6.81
N LEU A 22 6.23 30.41 -7.54
CA LEU A 22 4.82 30.12 -7.84
C LEU A 22 4.64 28.93 -8.75
N ILE A 23 5.29 29.00 -9.92
CA ILE A 23 5.19 27.94 -10.92
C ILE A 23 5.68 26.64 -10.29
N PHE A 24 6.78 26.67 -9.54
CA PHE A 24 7.32 25.50 -8.87
C PHE A 24 6.35 24.90 -7.83
N SER A 25 5.71 25.71 -6.98
CA SER A 25 4.72 25.18 -6.02
C SER A 25 3.48 24.60 -6.70
N ILE A 26 2.96 25.23 -7.75
CA ILE A 26 1.79 24.73 -8.48
C ILE A 26 2.15 23.49 -9.31
N MET A 27 3.29 23.54 -9.99
CA MET A 27 3.89 22.41 -10.71
C MET A 27 4.00 21.19 -9.80
N LEU A 28 4.54 21.35 -8.60
CA LEU A 28 4.66 20.27 -7.64
C LEU A 28 3.28 19.70 -7.26
N SER A 29 2.30 20.54 -6.95
CA SER A 29 0.95 20.05 -6.61
C SER A 29 0.29 19.27 -7.75
N CYS A 30 0.52 19.69 -9.01
CA CYS A 30 0.03 18.98 -10.19
C CYS A 30 0.77 17.66 -10.39
N ALA A 31 2.11 17.70 -10.35
CA ALA A 31 2.97 16.53 -10.51
C ALA A 31 2.62 15.44 -9.50
N LEU A 32 2.35 15.83 -8.26
CA LEU A 32 2.00 14.91 -7.19
C LEU A 32 0.60 14.33 -7.35
N MET A 33 -0.37 15.12 -7.82
CA MET A 33 -1.69 14.58 -8.11
C MET A 33 -1.62 13.51 -9.21
N VAL A 34 -0.90 13.80 -10.30
CA VAL A 34 -0.69 12.86 -11.40
C VAL A 34 0.07 11.61 -10.93
N MET A 35 1.15 11.82 -10.18
CA MET A 35 1.99 10.75 -9.65
C MET A 35 1.24 9.87 -8.65
N SER A 36 0.50 10.44 -7.71
CA SER A 36 -0.24 9.68 -6.71
C SER A 36 -1.40 8.90 -7.32
N LEU A 37 -2.16 9.49 -8.25
CA LEU A 37 -3.22 8.76 -8.96
C LEU A 37 -2.65 7.65 -9.86
N GLY A 38 -1.58 7.94 -10.61
CA GLY A 38 -0.90 6.92 -11.41
C GLY A 38 -0.26 5.82 -10.57
N LEU A 39 0.20 6.15 -9.35
CA LEU A 39 0.72 5.15 -8.41
C LEU A 39 -0.40 4.24 -7.89
N ILE A 40 -1.61 4.79 -7.64
CA ILE A 40 -2.79 3.99 -7.28
C ILE A 40 -3.14 3.03 -8.41
N ASP A 41 -3.19 3.48 -9.67
CA ASP A 41 -3.40 2.58 -10.82
C ASP A 41 -2.30 1.52 -10.92
N THR A 42 -1.03 1.94 -10.80
CA THR A 42 0.12 1.01 -10.84
C THR A 42 0.02 -0.07 -9.76
N ILE A 43 -0.54 0.25 -8.59
CA ILE A 43 -0.78 -0.72 -7.51
C ILE A 43 -1.81 -1.75 -7.96
N VAL A 44 -2.97 -1.29 -8.43
CA VAL A 44 -4.05 -2.16 -8.89
C VAL A 44 -3.59 -3.03 -10.07
N GLU A 45 -2.96 -2.41 -11.06
CA GLU A 45 -2.39 -3.09 -12.23
C GLU A 45 -1.30 -4.08 -11.86
N SER A 46 -0.50 -3.81 -10.81
CA SER A 46 0.55 -4.76 -10.36
C SER A 46 0.00 -6.08 -9.80
N PHE A 47 -1.28 -6.13 -9.45
CA PHE A 47 -1.97 -7.35 -9.06
C PHE A 47 -2.75 -7.96 -10.23
N THR A 48 -3.42 -7.14 -11.06
CA THR A 48 -4.31 -7.62 -12.13
C THR A 48 -3.61 -7.98 -13.44
N GLU A 49 -2.60 -7.21 -13.88
CA GLU A 49 -1.90 -7.44 -15.14
C GLU A 49 -1.14 -8.77 -15.20
N PRO A 50 -0.38 -9.17 -14.16
CA PRO A 50 0.29 -10.46 -14.18
C PRO A 50 -0.68 -11.63 -14.29
N MET A 51 -1.86 -11.54 -13.66
CA MET A 51 -2.92 -12.54 -13.76
C MET A 51 -3.50 -12.62 -15.18
N LYS A 52 -3.79 -11.46 -15.81
CA LYS A 52 -4.21 -11.42 -17.22
C LYS A 52 -3.16 -12.04 -18.15
N LYS A 53 -1.88 -11.74 -17.91
CA LYS A 53 -0.76 -12.33 -18.65
C LYS A 53 -0.65 -13.84 -18.41
N ALA A 54 -0.86 -14.30 -17.18
CA ALA A 54 -0.85 -15.72 -16.80
C ALA A 54 -1.96 -16.50 -17.50
N ALA A 55 -3.13 -15.89 -17.65
CA ALA A 55 -4.22 -16.44 -18.43
C ALA A 55 -4.02 -16.36 -19.95
N ALA A 56 -2.82 -16.04 -20.44
CA ALA A 56 -2.54 -15.81 -21.85
C ALA A 56 -3.44 -14.73 -22.51
N GLY A 57 -4.02 -13.82 -21.72
CA GLY A 57 -4.98 -12.81 -22.18
C GLY A 57 -6.41 -13.33 -22.39
N ARG A 58 -6.74 -14.51 -21.84
CA ARG A 58 -8.10 -15.06 -21.80
C ARG A 58 -8.95 -14.35 -20.74
N ASP A 59 -10.26 -14.29 -20.98
CA ASP A 59 -11.22 -13.58 -20.11
C ASP A 59 -11.65 -14.43 -18.90
N ILE A 60 -11.76 -15.75 -19.08
CA ILE A 60 -12.34 -16.66 -18.08
C ILE A 60 -11.52 -17.93 -17.87
N ALA A 61 -11.57 -18.46 -16.66
CA ALA A 61 -11.08 -19.79 -16.32
C ALA A 61 -12.25 -20.70 -15.95
N ILE A 62 -12.25 -21.89 -16.53
CA ILE A 62 -13.27 -22.92 -16.33
C ILE A 62 -12.60 -24.05 -15.57
N SER A 63 -13.17 -24.41 -14.43
CA SER A 63 -12.74 -25.53 -13.59
C SER A 63 -13.92 -26.46 -13.32
N SER A 64 -13.66 -27.62 -12.73
CA SER A 64 -14.73 -28.50 -12.27
C SER A 64 -15.57 -27.82 -11.19
N ASN A 65 -16.87 -28.09 -11.21
CA ASN A 65 -17.84 -27.70 -10.19
C ASN A 65 -18.34 -28.90 -9.37
N THR A 66 -17.77 -30.09 -9.59
CA THR A 66 -18.10 -31.34 -8.91
C THR A 66 -16.88 -31.92 -8.19
N GLU A 67 -17.06 -33.03 -7.47
CA GLU A 67 -15.94 -33.78 -6.88
C GLU A 67 -14.94 -34.35 -7.92
N GLU A 68 -15.37 -34.52 -9.19
CA GLU A 68 -14.49 -34.97 -10.26
C GLU A 68 -13.58 -33.83 -10.71
N ILE A 69 -12.27 -33.94 -10.43
CA ILE A 69 -11.29 -32.88 -10.76
C ILE A 69 -11.13 -32.72 -12.29
N PHE A 70 -11.31 -33.80 -13.05
CA PHE A 70 -11.14 -33.81 -14.50
C PHE A 70 -12.48 -33.77 -15.24
N PHE A 71 -12.56 -32.95 -16.28
CA PHE A 71 -13.70 -32.84 -17.19
C PHE A 71 -13.22 -32.76 -18.64
N LYS A 72 -14.06 -33.14 -19.59
CA LYS A 72 -13.75 -33.05 -21.01
C LYS A 72 -14.30 -31.75 -21.59
N GLU A 73 -13.75 -31.32 -22.72
CA GLU A 73 -14.27 -30.15 -23.44
C GLU A 73 -15.74 -30.33 -23.87
N GLU A 74 -16.18 -31.58 -24.05
CA GLU A 74 -17.57 -31.95 -24.36
C GLU A 74 -18.54 -31.70 -23.18
N ASP A 75 -18.03 -31.65 -21.94
CA ASP A 75 -18.82 -31.36 -20.75
C ASP A 75 -19.15 -29.85 -20.62
N ILE A 76 -18.54 -29.01 -21.47
CA ILE A 76 -18.69 -27.55 -21.42
C ILE A 76 -19.72 -27.10 -22.45
N ASN A 77 -20.81 -26.48 -21.99
CA ASN A 77 -21.70 -25.72 -22.85
C ASN A 77 -21.01 -24.42 -23.28
N LYS A 78 -20.54 -24.39 -24.53
CA LYS A 78 -19.76 -23.28 -25.11
C LYS A 78 -20.55 -22.01 -25.42
N THR A 79 -21.83 -21.94 -25.03
CA THR A 79 -22.65 -20.75 -25.29
C THR A 79 -22.05 -19.53 -24.57
N GLY A 80 -21.63 -18.53 -25.36
CA GLY A 80 -21.06 -17.29 -24.83
C GLY A 80 -19.54 -17.27 -24.73
N ILE A 81 -18.84 -18.37 -25.02
CA ILE A 81 -17.37 -18.48 -24.92
C ILE A 81 -16.72 -18.92 -26.24
N LYS A 82 -15.45 -18.54 -26.46
CA LYS A 82 -14.65 -18.87 -27.66
C LYS A 82 -13.19 -19.14 -27.27
N ASN A 83 -12.42 -19.77 -28.17
CA ASN A 83 -10.97 -20.01 -28.01
C ASN A 83 -10.58 -20.72 -26.69
N LEU A 84 -11.01 -21.97 -26.54
CA LEU A 84 -10.73 -22.77 -25.35
C LEU A 84 -9.32 -23.39 -25.46
N ASP A 85 -8.49 -23.15 -24.45
CA ASP A 85 -7.21 -23.84 -24.27
C ASP A 85 -7.29 -24.68 -23.00
N GLY A 86 -7.25 -26.00 -23.16
CA GLY A 86 -7.30 -26.95 -22.05
C GLY A 86 -5.92 -27.28 -21.51
N GLU A 87 -5.82 -27.32 -20.18
CA GLU A 87 -4.59 -27.49 -19.41
C GLU A 87 -4.80 -28.56 -18.33
N ILE A 88 -3.68 -29.11 -17.85
CA ILE A 88 -3.65 -29.91 -16.62
C ILE A 88 -2.77 -29.18 -15.62
N ASP A 89 -3.37 -28.63 -14.58
CA ASP A 89 -2.68 -27.98 -13.48
C ASP A 89 -2.65 -28.91 -12.27
N MET A 90 -1.48 -29.25 -11.76
CA MET A 90 -1.39 -30.09 -10.58
C MET A 90 -0.24 -29.71 -9.66
N PRO A 91 -0.44 -29.80 -8.33
CA PRO A 91 0.66 -29.67 -7.40
C PRO A 91 1.63 -30.85 -7.59
N ALA A 92 2.91 -30.54 -7.49
CA ALA A 92 4.00 -31.50 -7.40
C ALA A 92 5.10 -30.94 -6.51
N VAL A 93 6.17 -31.71 -6.34
CA VAL A 93 7.30 -31.30 -5.51
C VAL A 93 8.59 -31.53 -6.25
N VAL A 94 9.44 -30.52 -6.34
CA VAL A 94 10.81 -30.65 -6.84
C VAL A 94 11.69 -31.19 -5.72
N ASP A 95 12.38 -32.29 -5.99
CA ASP A 95 13.41 -32.87 -5.13
C ASP A 95 14.73 -32.16 -5.41
N ASP A 96 15.02 -31.14 -4.61
CA ASP A 96 16.32 -30.48 -4.55
C ASP A 96 17.16 -31.12 -3.45
N GLU A 97 18.48 -31.22 -3.64
CA GLU A 97 19.36 -32.11 -2.86
C GLU A 97 19.11 -32.03 -1.35
N ASP A 98 18.93 -30.81 -0.82
CA ASP A 98 18.73 -30.51 0.59
C ASP A 98 17.25 -30.40 1.04
N GLU A 99 16.29 -30.10 0.15
CA GLU A 99 14.89 -29.84 0.53
C GLU A 99 13.87 -30.18 -0.58
N MET A 100 12.62 -30.36 -0.18
CA MET A 100 11.48 -30.45 -1.09
C MET A 100 10.94 -29.05 -1.38
N ILE A 101 10.70 -28.73 -2.65
CA ILE A 101 10.16 -27.44 -3.07
C ILE A 101 8.82 -27.64 -3.73
N TYR A 102 7.80 -26.92 -3.27
CA TYR A 102 6.50 -26.99 -3.89
C TYR A 102 6.57 -26.46 -5.33
N THR A 103 5.91 -27.14 -6.26
CA THR A 103 5.79 -26.66 -7.62
C THR A 103 4.38 -26.90 -8.15
N ASN A 104 3.90 -25.99 -8.98
CA ASN A 104 2.71 -26.24 -9.78
C ASN A 104 3.13 -26.68 -11.18
N LEU A 105 2.80 -27.91 -11.56
CA LEU A 105 3.00 -28.39 -12.92
C LEU A 105 1.84 -27.95 -13.79
N ARG A 106 2.14 -27.21 -14.86
CA ARG A 106 1.15 -26.82 -15.88
C ARG A 106 1.41 -27.58 -17.18
N GLY A 107 0.53 -28.53 -17.47
CA GLY A 107 0.53 -29.33 -18.69
C GLY A 107 -0.12 -28.56 -19.82
N MET A 108 0.68 -28.01 -20.73
CA MET A 108 0.22 -27.19 -21.85
C MET A 108 0.59 -27.81 -23.19
N LYS A 109 -0.26 -27.64 -24.21
CA LYS A 109 0.03 -28.10 -25.58
C LYS A 109 1.11 -27.26 -26.26
N SER A 110 1.16 -25.96 -25.95
CA SER A 110 2.20 -25.06 -26.44
C SER A 110 2.42 -23.91 -25.49
N TYR A 111 3.69 -23.54 -25.31
CA TYR A 111 4.08 -22.30 -24.64
C TYR A 111 5.21 -21.66 -25.45
N LYS A 112 4.94 -20.47 -25.99
CA LYS A 112 5.89 -19.71 -26.83
C LYS A 112 6.09 -18.27 -26.37
N LYS A 113 5.15 -17.76 -25.56
CA LYS A 113 5.16 -16.38 -25.09
C LYS A 113 6.29 -16.21 -24.08
N ASP A 114 6.94 -15.06 -24.11
CA ASP A 114 7.88 -14.63 -23.06
C ASP A 114 9.10 -15.56 -22.84
N MET A 115 9.48 -16.34 -23.86
CA MET A 115 10.69 -17.17 -23.86
C MET A 115 11.95 -16.29 -24.01
N ILE A 116 12.94 -16.52 -23.15
CA ILE A 116 14.26 -15.87 -23.20
C ILE A 116 15.26 -16.76 -23.93
N GLU A 117 15.28 -18.04 -23.60
CA GLU A 117 16.24 -19.01 -24.14
C GLU A 117 15.55 -20.35 -24.39
N GLY A 118 16.03 -21.08 -25.41
CA GLY A 118 15.52 -22.41 -25.75
C GLY A 118 14.15 -22.36 -26.42
N SER A 119 13.47 -23.50 -26.42
CA SER A 119 12.16 -23.63 -27.08
C SER A 119 11.39 -24.79 -26.47
N PHE A 120 10.09 -24.62 -26.31
CA PHE A 120 9.21 -25.73 -25.96
C PHE A 120 9.02 -26.64 -27.17
N LYS A 121 9.76 -27.75 -27.24
CA LYS A 121 9.59 -28.77 -28.28
C LYS A 121 8.67 -29.86 -27.76
N SER A 122 7.42 -29.83 -28.20
CA SER A 122 6.37 -30.81 -27.84
C SER A 122 6.68 -32.28 -28.27
N SER A 123 7.83 -32.53 -28.91
CA SER A 123 8.20 -33.87 -29.41
C SER A 123 8.73 -34.83 -28.33
N ASP A 124 9.29 -34.31 -27.22
CA ASP A 124 9.80 -35.14 -26.12
C ASP A 124 8.92 -34.96 -24.87
N ASN A 125 8.49 -36.07 -24.26
CA ASN A 125 7.48 -36.04 -23.19
C ASN A 125 8.04 -35.58 -21.83
N THR A 126 9.35 -35.33 -21.69
CA THR A 126 9.95 -34.90 -20.42
C THR A 126 10.51 -33.49 -20.47
N ASP A 127 10.24 -32.74 -21.55
CA ASP A 127 10.69 -31.37 -21.69
C ASP A 127 9.92 -30.44 -20.74
N CYS A 128 10.64 -29.57 -20.04
CA CYS A 128 10.06 -28.56 -19.17
C CYS A 128 10.62 -27.15 -19.41
N ILE A 129 9.83 -26.17 -18.99
CA ILE A 129 10.19 -24.75 -18.95
C ILE A 129 10.08 -24.27 -17.51
N ILE A 130 11.08 -23.49 -17.10
CA ILE A 130 11.08 -22.77 -15.83
C ILE A 130 11.34 -21.30 -16.08
N SER A 131 11.06 -20.45 -15.09
CA SER A 131 11.43 -19.05 -15.19
C SER A 131 12.94 -18.82 -15.07
N LYS A 132 13.41 -17.76 -15.71
CA LYS A 132 14.81 -17.32 -15.64
C LYS A 132 15.22 -16.94 -14.21
N ARG A 133 14.27 -16.44 -13.41
CA ARG A 133 14.48 -16.16 -11.98
C ARG A 133 14.90 -17.43 -11.26
N VAL A 134 14.09 -18.49 -11.36
CA VAL A 134 14.37 -19.79 -10.71
C VAL A 134 15.68 -20.37 -11.22
N ALA A 135 15.92 -20.29 -12.53
CA ALA A 135 17.15 -20.77 -13.13
C ALA A 135 18.40 -20.06 -12.57
N ASP A 136 18.37 -18.73 -12.45
CA ASP A 136 19.50 -17.96 -11.92
C ASP A 136 19.70 -18.17 -10.40
N GLU A 137 18.62 -18.25 -9.63
CA GLU A 137 18.66 -18.51 -8.18
C GLU A 137 19.24 -19.90 -7.88
N ARG A 138 18.84 -20.92 -8.65
CA ARG A 138 19.28 -22.31 -8.48
C ARG A 138 20.48 -22.70 -9.33
N LYS A 139 21.03 -21.75 -10.08
CA LYS A 139 22.17 -21.95 -11.01
C LYS A 139 21.90 -23.04 -12.07
N LEU A 140 20.63 -23.22 -12.45
CA LEU A 140 20.19 -24.12 -13.51
C LEU A 140 20.29 -23.46 -14.88
N LYS A 141 20.46 -24.25 -15.91
CA LYS A 141 20.56 -23.83 -17.32
C LYS A 141 19.74 -24.72 -18.23
N VAL A 142 19.50 -24.25 -19.46
CA VAL A 142 18.94 -25.10 -20.52
C VAL A 142 19.85 -26.31 -20.73
N GLY A 143 19.26 -27.51 -20.70
CA GLY A 143 19.95 -28.78 -20.76
C GLY A 143 20.08 -29.51 -19.42
N ASP A 144 19.96 -28.80 -18.30
CA ASP A 144 19.96 -29.40 -16.97
C ASP A 144 18.66 -30.17 -16.72
N LYS A 145 18.67 -30.99 -15.65
CA LYS A 145 17.55 -31.84 -15.29
C LYS A 145 16.96 -31.44 -13.95
N LEU A 146 15.63 -31.54 -13.85
CA LEU A 146 14.84 -31.25 -12.68
C LEU A 146 14.16 -32.53 -12.21
N ASN A 147 14.42 -32.93 -10.97
CA ASN A 147 13.76 -34.08 -10.37
C ASN A 147 12.45 -33.64 -9.74
N VAL A 148 11.33 -34.17 -10.22
CA VAL A 148 9.99 -33.84 -9.73
C VAL A 148 9.28 -35.10 -9.25
N LEU A 149 8.73 -35.04 -8.05
CA LEU A 149 7.86 -36.05 -7.47
C LEU A 149 6.41 -35.73 -7.85
N ILE A 150 5.83 -36.62 -8.63
CA ILE A 150 4.46 -36.51 -9.13
C ILE A 150 3.70 -37.74 -8.66
N SER A 151 2.66 -37.55 -7.84
CA SER A 151 1.86 -38.65 -7.27
C SER A 151 2.71 -39.72 -6.56
N GLY A 152 3.80 -39.31 -5.89
CA GLY A 152 4.73 -40.20 -5.20
C GLY A 152 5.81 -40.84 -6.08
N GLU A 153 5.75 -40.67 -7.40
CA GLU A 153 6.78 -41.18 -8.32
C GLU A 153 7.80 -40.09 -8.70
N LYS A 154 9.09 -40.41 -8.59
CA LYS A 154 10.16 -39.52 -9.03
C LYS A 154 10.27 -39.55 -10.56
N LYS A 155 10.14 -38.39 -11.20
CA LYS A 155 10.30 -38.16 -12.63
C LYS A 155 11.42 -37.16 -12.88
N GLU A 156 12.17 -37.41 -13.94
CA GLU A 156 13.27 -36.54 -14.35
C GLU A 156 12.80 -35.71 -15.56
N LEU A 157 12.69 -34.39 -15.38
CA LEU A 157 12.32 -33.44 -16.43
C LEU A 157 13.57 -32.74 -16.95
N LYS A 158 13.62 -32.49 -18.26
CA LYS A 158 14.74 -31.79 -18.91
C LYS A 158 14.37 -30.34 -19.18
N ILE A 159 15.16 -29.41 -18.68
CA ILE A 159 14.95 -27.98 -18.91
C ILE A 159 15.31 -27.67 -20.37
N THR A 160 14.31 -27.34 -21.19
CA THR A 160 14.51 -27.04 -22.63
C THR A 160 14.31 -25.58 -22.98
N GLY A 161 13.81 -24.80 -22.05
CA GLY A 161 13.72 -23.36 -22.21
C GLY A 161 13.57 -22.62 -20.89
N LEU A 162 13.91 -21.34 -20.95
CA LEU A 162 13.79 -20.38 -19.86
C LEU A 162 12.86 -19.26 -20.29
N ALA A 163 11.83 -18.99 -19.50
CA ALA A 163 10.89 -17.91 -19.72
C ALA A 163 11.16 -16.71 -18.79
N THR A 164 10.62 -15.53 -19.11
CA THR A 164 10.61 -14.42 -18.14
C THR A 164 9.77 -14.79 -16.93
N ALA A 165 10.11 -14.29 -15.73
CA ALA A 165 9.25 -14.43 -14.54
C ALA A 165 8.05 -13.45 -14.59
N ASP A 166 7.25 -13.58 -15.63
CA ASP A 166 6.02 -12.83 -15.91
C ASP A 166 4.91 -13.83 -16.32
N GLY A 167 3.66 -13.38 -16.34
CA GLY A 167 2.51 -14.22 -16.62
C GLY A 167 2.43 -15.42 -15.68
N ILE A 168 2.43 -16.63 -16.23
CA ILE A 168 2.30 -17.88 -15.45
C ILE A 168 3.46 -18.12 -14.47
N PHE A 169 4.58 -17.41 -14.64
CA PHE A 169 5.75 -17.47 -13.78
C PHE A 169 5.87 -16.26 -12.83
N TYR A 170 4.89 -15.36 -12.80
CA TYR A 170 4.94 -14.15 -11.96
C TYR A 170 4.91 -14.47 -10.45
N SER A 171 4.21 -15.55 -10.09
CA SER A 171 4.12 -16.07 -8.72
C SER A 171 5.29 -16.97 -8.33
N ASP A 172 6.33 -17.08 -9.15
CA ASP A 172 7.52 -17.83 -8.80
C ASP A 172 8.26 -17.15 -7.64
N GLU A 173 8.46 -17.91 -6.57
CA GLU A 173 9.20 -17.60 -5.35
C GLU A 173 10.41 -18.52 -5.19
N THR A 174 11.22 -18.26 -4.16
CA THR A 174 12.38 -19.08 -3.82
C THR A 174 11.99 -20.53 -3.51
N LYS A 175 10.89 -20.75 -2.75
CA LYS A 175 10.43 -22.07 -2.28
C LYS A 175 9.12 -22.56 -2.93
N GLN A 176 8.66 -21.86 -3.97
CA GLN A 176 7.49 -22.26 -4.74
C GLN A 176 7.62 -21.72 -6.15
N PHE A 177 7.52 -22.55 -7.18
CA PHE A 177 7.57 -22.04 -8.56
C PHE A 177 6.77 -22.90 -9.54
N THR A 178 6.45 -22.33 -10.69
CA THR A 178 5.72 -23.01 -11.77
C THR A 178 6.69 -23.74 -12.70
N VAL A 179 6.32 -24.96 -13.11
CA VAL A 179 7.03 -25.70 -14.16
C VAL A 179 6.03 -26.02 -15.26
N VAL A 180 6.31 -25.56 -16.47
CA VAL A 180 5.49 -25.92 -17.63
C VAL A 180 6.02 -27.19 -18.25
N VAL A 181 5.13 -28.14 -18.50
CA VAL A 181 5.42 -29.43 -19.16
C VAL A 181 4.44 -29.67 -20.30
N ASN A 182 4.73 -30.67 -21.13
CA ASN A 182 3.84 -31.07 -22.21
C ASN A 182 2.50 -31.61 -21.64
N TYR A 183 1.38 -31.13 -22.16
CA TYR A 183 0.05 -31.67 -21.84
C TYR A 183 -0.01 -33.19 -21.98
N GLU A 184 0.55 -33.76 -23.05
CA GLU A 184 0.51 -35.20 -23.30
C GLU A 184 1.28 -36.01 -22.25
N PHE A 185 2.30 -35.41 -21.62
CA PHE A 185 3.03 -36.03 -20.52
C PHE A 185 2.15 -36.22 -19.30
N LEU A 186 1.49 -35.16 -18.83
CA LEU A 186 0.59 -35.25 -17.67
C LEU A 186 -0.67 -36.06 -17.99
N ASN A 187 -1.24 -35.92 -19.18
CA ASN A 187 -2.40 -36.69 -19.62
C ASN A 187 -2.13 -38.20 -19.53
N LYS A 188 -0.95 -38.64 -20.01
CA LYS A 188 -0.53 -40.05 -19.92
C LYS A 188 -0.19 -40.46 -18.49
N LEU A 189 0.51 -39.61 -17.74
CA LEU A 189 0.93 -39.90 -16.36
C LEU A 189 -0.27 -40.08 -15.42
N LEU A 190 -1.30 -39.26 -15.58
CA LEU A 190 -2.50 -39.26 -14.73
C LEU A 190 -3.61 -40.16 -15.27
N ASN A 191 -3.42 -40.80 -16.43
CA ASN A 191 -4.47 -41.51 -17.16
C ASN A 191 -5.73 -40.63 -17.37
N ALA A 192 -5.53 -39.34 -17.68
CA ALA A 192 -6.62 -38.37 -17.78
C ALA A 192 -7.50 -38.57 -19.03
N ASN A 193 -7.11 -39.45 -19.97
CA ASN A 193 -7.89 -39.84 -21.15
C ASN A 193 -8.40 -38.65 -21.99
N GLY A 194 -7.57 -37.61 -22.13
CA GLY A 194 -7.89 -36.39 -22.87
C GLY A 194 -8.76 -35.39 -22.11
N ALA A 195 -8.95 -35.59 -20.81
CA ALA A 195 -9.59 -34.62 -19.93
C ALA A 195 -8.65 -33.49 -19.51
N TYR A 196 -9.23 -32.42 -18.98
CA TYR A 196 -8.59 -31.25 -18.43
C TYR A 196 -9.10 -31.03 -17.00
N ASN A 197 -8.37 -30.29 -16.17
CA ASN A 197 -8.90 -29.79 -14.90
C ASN A 197 -8.94 -28.26 -14.84
N CYS A 198 -8.38 -27.62 -15.85
CA CYS A 198 -8.41 -26.18 -16.05
C CYS A 198 -8.56 -25.92 -17.56
N VAL A 199 -9.48 -25.04 -17.93
CA VAL A 199 -9.62 -24.55 -19.31
C VAL A 199 -9.71 -23.03 -19.26
N VAL A 200 -8.84 -22.35 -19.99
CA VAL A 200 -8.93 -20.89 -20.16
C VAL A 200 -9.61 -20.56 -21.48
N ALA A 201 -10.47 -19.53 -21.49
CA ALA A 201 -11.27 -19.18 -22.67
C ALA A 201 -11.57 -17.67 -22.75
N ASP A 202 -11.88 -17.19 -23.95
CA ASP A 202 -12.40 -15.83 -24.16
C ASP A 202 -13.92 -15.82 -24.03
N TYR A 203 -14.47 -14.71 -23.55
CA TYR A 203 -15.89 -14.45 -23.69
C TYR A 203 -16.18 -13.91 -25.09
N THR A 204 -17.32 -14.31 -25.66
CA THR A 204 -17.66 -13.97 -27.06
C THR A 204 -17.84 -12.47 -27.28
N LYS A 205 -18.34 -11.76 -26.26
CA LYS A 205 -18.55 -10.31 -26.28
C LYS A 205 -17.30 -9.58 -25.80
N ASP A 206 -16.68 -8.84 -26.70
CA ASP A 206 -15.46 -8.08 -26.41
C ASP A 206 -15.75 -6.83 -25.55
N ASN A 207 -14.75 -6.36 -24.80
CA ASN A 207 -14.78 -5.14 -23.97
C ASN A 207 -15.89 -5.11 -22.90
N LEU A 208 -16.25 -6.26 -22.34
CA LEU A 208 -17.07 -6.31 -21.13
C LEU A 208 -16.31 -5.68 -19.97
N THR A 209 -17.02 -4.89 -19.15
CA THR A 209 -16.47 -4.55 -17.82
C THR A 209 -16.47 -5.80 -16.94
N PRO A 210 -15.61 -5.90 -15.92
CA PRO A 210 -15.60 -7.04 -15.00
C PRO A 210 -16.99 -7.36 -14.41
N ASP A 211 -17.75 -6.32 -14.02
CA ASP A 211 -19.13 -6.46 -13.51
C ASP A 211 -20.12 -7.03 -14.54
N GLU A 212 -19.94 -6.68 -15.81
CA GLU A 212 -20.77 -7.22 -16.89
C GLU A 212 -20.40 -8.67 -17.19
N LEU A 213 -19.10 -8.99 -17.22
CA LEU A 213 -18.61 -10.36 -17.38
C LEU A 213 -19.11 -11.27 -16.26
N ASP A 214 -19.14 -10.82 -15.01
CA ASP A 214 -19.68 -11.57 -13.88
C ASP A 214 -21.18 -11.88 -14.02
N LYS A 215 -21.97 -10.94 -14.54
CA LYS A 215 -23.40 -11.17 -14.81
C LYS A 215 -23.60 -12.20 -15.91
N GLU A 216 -22.75 -12.18 -16.92
CA GLU A 216 -22.74 -13.15 -18.01
C GLU A 216 -22.27 -14.53 -17.54
N LEU A 217 -21.21 -14.60 -16.72
CA LEU A 217 -20.73 -15.83 -16.10
C LEU A 217 -21.78 -16.47 -15.18
N LYS A 218 -22.60 -15.68 -14.49
CA LYS A 218 -23.76 -16.23 -13.74
C LYS A 218 -24.78 -16.93 -14.64
N LYS A 219 -24.90 -16.55 -15.92
CA LYS A 219 -25.73 -17.27 -16.89
C LYS A 219 -25.00 -18.51 -17.40
N PHE A 220 -23.71 -18.39 -17.71
CA PHE A 220 -22.87 -19.52 -18.10
C PHE A 220 -22.88 -20.63 -17.04
N ASN A 221 -22.69 -20.29 -15.76
CA ASN A 221 -22.68 -21.22 -14.62
C ASN A 221 -24.05 -21.83 -14.33
N LYS A 222 -25.15 -21.22 -14.77
CA LYS A 222 -26.49 -21.84 -14.69
C LYS A 222 -26.73 -22.88 -15.78
N ASN A 223 -26.04 -22.75 -16.91
CA ASN A 223 -26.15 -23.66 -18.05
C ASN A 223 -25.10 -24.78 -18.03
N ASN A 224 -24.20 -24.76 -17.06
CA ASN A 224 -23.13 -25.73 -16.87
C ASN A 224 -23.19 -26.25 -15.43
N GLU A 225 -23.62 -27.51 -15.24
CA GLU A 225 -23.68 -28.10 -13.91
C GLU A 225 -22.33 -28.69 -13.48
N LYS A 226 -21.58 -29.28 -14.42
CA LYS A 226 -20.30 -29.94 -14.18
C LYS A 226 -19.10 -29.01 -14.05
N VAL A 227 -19.17 -27.83 -14.67
CA VAL A 227 -18.06 -26.88 -14.71
C VAL A 227 -18.52 -25.51 -14.26
N ILE A 228 -17.58 -24.73 -13.72
CA ILE A 228 -17.82 -23.36 -13.29
C ILE A 228 -16.83 -22.44 -14.00
N GLY A 229 -17.37 -21.42 -14.66
CA GLY A 229 -16.62 -20.31 -15.22
C GLY A 229 -16.41 -19.23 -14.17
N THR A 230 -15.17 -18.80 -14.03
CA THR A 230 -14.74 -17.74 -13.14
C THR A 230 -14.08 -16.62 -13.94
N ASN A 231 -14.28 -15.40 -13.48
CA ASN A 231 -13.70 -14.21 -14.10
C ASN A 231 -12.24 -14.11 -13.67
N LEU A 232 -11.31 -14.23 -14.61
CA LEU A 232 -9.88 -14.16 -14.31
C LEU A 232 -9.43 -12.77 -13.84
N GLU A 233 -10.17 -11.72 -14.20
CA GLU A 233 -9.90 -10.35 -13.76
C GLU A 233 -10.48 -10.05 -12.37
N TYR A 234 -11.48 -10.82 -11.92
CA TYR A 234 -12.26 -10.54 -10.70
C TYR A 234 -12.16 -11.62 -9.61
N ASN A 235 -11.40 -12.70 -9.84
CA ASN A 235 -11.19 -13.78 -8.85
C ASN A 235 -10.16 -13.43 -7.75
N TYR A 236 -9.73 -12.16 -7.69
CA TYR A 236 -8.95 -11.61 -6.59
C TYR A 236 -9.86 -10.74 -5.71
N ASP A 237 -9.75 -10.92 -4.41
CA ASP A 237 -10.69 -10.50 -3.39
C ASP A 237 -10.98 -8.98 -3.43
N SER A 238 -12.08 -8.58 -4.10
CA SER A 238 -12.45 -7.17 -4.33
C SER A 238 -12.52 -6.32 -3.04
N GLU A 239 -12.66 -6.93 -1.86
CA GLU A 239 -12.68 -6.24 -0.57
C GLU A 239 -11.26 -5.80 -0.13
N SER A 240 -10.24 -6.61 -0.38
CA SER A 240 -8.84 -6.30 -0.04
C SER A 240 -8.30 -5.15 -0.90
N ASP A 241 -8.63 -5.15 -2.20
CA ASP A 241 -8.25 -4.05 -3.11
C ASP A 241 -8.93 -2.73 -2.74
N ASN A 242 -10.22 -2.78 -2.39
CA ASN A 242 -10.96 -1.60 -1.95
C ASN A 242 -10.37 -1.00 -0.67
N MET A 243 -9.88 -1.83 0.26
CA MET A 243 -9.19 -1.35 1.45
C MET A 243 -7.88 -0.63 1.09
N ILE A 244 -7.02 -1.25 0.27
CA ILE A 244 -5.73 -0.67 -0.16
C ILE A 244 -5.96 0.65 -0.90
N GLN A 245 -6.89 0.69 -1.84
CA GLN A 245 -7.21 1.92 -2.57
C GLN A 245 -7.72 3.01 -1.62
N THR A 246 -8.61 2.67 -0.69
CA THR A 246 -9.19 3.62 0.27
C THR A 246 -8.10 4.31 1.10
N ILE A 247 -7.15 3.54 1.65
CA ILE A 247 -6.08 4.12 2.48
C ILE A 247 -5.14 5.01 1.66
N LEU A 248 -4.87 4.65 0.40
CA LEU A 248 -4.06 5.48 -0.52
C LEU A 248 -4.78 6.77 -0.90
N TYR A 249 -6.09 6.74 -1.10
CA TYR A 249 -6.89 7.94 -1.32
C TYR A 249 -6.93 8.84 -0.08
N ILE A 250 -6.97 8.28 1.13
CA ILE A 250 -6.83 9.05 2.38
C ILE A 250 -5.46 9.74 2.44
N MET A 251 -4.38 9.02 2.12
CA MET A 251 -3.02 9.59 2.06
C MET A 251 -2.91 10.69 1.00
N LEU A 252 -3.51 10.51 -0.18
CA LEU A 252 -3.62 11.54 -1.21
C LEU A 252 -4.37 12.78 -0.69
N GLY A 253 -5.48 12.58 0.05
CA GLY A 253 -6.22 13.66 0.70
C GLY A 253 -5.35 14.49 1.65
N ILE A 254 -4.52 13.83 2.46
CA ILE A 254 -3.56 14.50 3.35
C ILE A 254 -2.55 15.34 2.55
N VAL A 255 -1.98 14.79 1.47
CA VAL A 255 -1.04 15.51 0.59
C VAL A 255 -1.71 16.73 -0.05
N CYS A 256 -2.97 16.60 -0.48
CA CYS A 256 -3.75 17.70 -1.05
C CYS A 256 -3.93 18.86 -0.05
N VAL A 257 -4.24 18.54 1.22
CA VAL A 257 -4.38 19.55 2.28
C VAL A 257 -3.08 20.34 2.46
N VAL A 258 -1.92 19.67 2.48
CA VAL A 258 -0.62 20.34 2.58
C VAL A 258 -0.37 21.26 1.37
N CYS A 259 -0.71 20.82 0.16
CA CYS A 259 -0.55 21.62 -1.06
C CYS A 259 -1.39 22.90 -1.03
N VAL A 260 -2.65 22.85 -0.56
CA VAL A 260 -3.51 24.03 -0.38
C VAL A 260 -2.81 25.09 0.48
N LEU A 261 -2.21 24.66 1.60
CA LEU A 261 -1.60 25.57 2.57
C LEU A 261 -0.33 26.24 2.03
N ILE A 262 0.51 25.48 1.31
CA ILE A 262 1.72 26.01 0.68
C ILE A 262 1.34 27.06 -0.37
N ILE A 263 0.43 26.73 -1.29
CA ILE A 263 0.03 27.62 -2.38
C ILE A 263 -0.65 28.88 -1.83
N ARG A 264 -1.51 28.73 -0.82
CA ARG A 264 -2.13 29.89 -0.13
C ARG A 264 -1.08 30.79 0.51
N GLY A 265 -0.06 30.23 1.13
CA GLY A 265 1.06 30.97 1.71
C GLY A 265 1.78 31.83 0.66
N VAL A 266 2.07 31.23 -0.49
CA VAL A 266 2.72 31.92 -1.62
C VAL A 266 1.85 33.05 -2.17
N PHE A 267 0.56 32.81 -2.47
CA PHE A 267 -0.35 33.86 -2.97
C PHE A 267 -0.52 35.02 -2.00
N ARG A 268 -0.55 34.73 -0.68
CA ARG A 268 -0.63 35.78 0.33
C ARG A 268 0.57 36.73 0.25
N LEU A 269 1.80 36.21 0.17
CA LEU A 269 2.99 37.06 0.01
C LEU A 269 2.88 37.96 -1.21
N ILE A 270 2.48 37.39 -2.33
CA ILE A 270 2.42 38.07 -3.62
C ILE A 270 1.50 39.28 -3.60
N ILE A 271 0.34 39.12 -2.98
CA ILE A 271 -0.65 40.19 -2.90
C ILE A 271 -0.12 41.29 -1.97
N THR A 272 0.59 40.92 -0.90
CA THR A 272 1.24 41.87 0.00
C THR A 272 2.36 42.65 -0.69
N GLU A 273 3.25 42.00 -1.44
CA GLU A 273 4.34 42.68 -2.16
C GLU A 273 3.83 43.66 -3.23
N ARG A 274 2.65 43.42 -3.78
CA ARG A 274 2.04 44.26 -4.83
C ARG A 274 1.02 45.26 -4.30
N MET A 275 0.91 45.39 -2.99
CA MET A 275 -0.11 46.23 -2.37
C MET A 275 0.00 47.66 -2.89
N GLN A 276 1.21 48.21 -2.97
CA GLN A 276 1.46 49.54 -3.55
C GLN A 276 1.02 49.66 -5.02
N THR A 277 1.36 48.69 -5.87
CA THR A 277 0.96 48.71 -7.29
C THR A 277 -0.55 48.58 -7.47
N ILE A 278 -1.20 47.77 -6.63
CA ILE A 278 -2.66 47.67 -6.56
C ILE A 278 -3.25 49.04 -6.14
N GLY A 279 -2.62 49.71 -5.18
CA GLY A 279 -2.96 51.07 -4.75
C GLY A 279 -2.90 52.08 -5.90
N THR A 280 -1.86 52.03 -6.73
CA THR A 280 -1.73 52.88 -7.93
C THR A 280 -2.84 52.63 -8.95
N PHE A 281 -3.18 51.37 -9.22
CA PHE A 281 -4.32 51.08 -10.11
C PHE A 281 -5.64 51.60 -9.51
N MET A 282 -5.83 51.44 -8.19
CA MET A 282 -7.03 51.94 -7.50
C MET A 282 -7.11 53.47 -7.49
N SER A 283 -6.00 54.19 -7.35
CA SER A 283 -5.98 55.65 -7.41
C SER A 283 -6.23 56.19 -8.83
N GLN A 284 -5.83 55.44 -9.86
CA GLN A 284 -6.14 55.72 -11.26
C GLN A 284 -7.57 55.33 -11.68
N GLY A 285 -8.45 54.95 -10.74
CA GLY A 285 -9.86 54.65 -10.99
C GLY A 285 -10.18 53.17 -11.30
N ALA A 286 -9.24 52.23 -11.13
CA ALA A 286 -9.55 50.81 -11.25
C ALA A 286 -10.45 50.35 -10.09
N THR A 287 -11.64 49.83 -10.41
CA THR A 287 -12.55 49.31 -9.39
C THR A 287 -11.99 48.08 -8.69
N LYS A 288 -12.36 47.89 -7.42
CA LYS A 288 -11.98 46.70 -6.62
C LYS A 288 -12.27 45.38 -7.36
N LYS A 289 -13.41 45.28 -8.06
CA LYS A 289 -13.77 44.11 -8.89
C LYS A 289 -12.80 43.90 -10.07
N LYS A 290 -12.36 44.96 -10.76
CA LYS A 290 -11.38 44.87 -11.86
C LYS A 290 -10.02 44.38 -11.35
N VAL A 291 -9.55 44.88 -10.21
CA VAL A 291 -8.31 44.41 -9.55
C VAL A 291 -8.41 42.93 -9.17
N GLN A 292 -9.53 42.49 -8.59
CA GLN A 292 -9.71 41.09 -8.22
C GLN A 292 -9.69 40.15 -9.44
N ARG A 293 -10.39 40.51 -10.51
CA ARG A 293 -10.39 39.73 -11.77
C ARG A 293 -8.98 39.68 -12.38
N MET A 294 -8.24 40.78 -12.32
CA MET A 294 -6.84 40.80 -12.77
C MET A 294 -5.97 39.83 -11.97
N LEU A 295 -6.08 39.83 -10.64
CA LEU A 295 -5.29 38.94 -9.78
C LEU A 295 -5.67 37.46 -9.95
N LEU A 296 -6.95 37.17 -10.13
CA LEU A 296 -7.41 35.80 -10.44
C LEU A 296 -6.94 35.34 -11.82
N LEU A 297 -6.96 36.22 -12.83
CA LEU A 297 -6.41 35.91 -14.16
C LEU A 297 -4.91 35.61 -14.09
N GLU A 298 -4.17 36.36 -13.28
CA GLU A 298 -2.75 36.10 -13.06
C GLU A 298 -2.51 34.77 -12.33
N ALA A 299 -3.30 34.45 -11.30
CA ALA A 299 -3.25 33.15 -10.63
C ALA A 299 -3.57 31.99 -11.60
N PHE A 300 -4.56 32.18 -12.47
CA PHE A 300 -4.91 31.22 -13.52
C PHE A 300 -3.75 31.00 -14.49
N LEU A 301 -3.09 32.06 -14.98
CA LEU A 301 -1.96 31.94 -15.89
C LEU A 301 -0.76 31.20 -15.26
N TYR A 302 -0.44 31.48 -13.99
CA TYR A 302 0.56 30.70 -13.26
C TYR A 302 0.15 29.24 -13.13
N ALA A 303 -1.14 28.98 -12.91
CA ALA A 303 -1.64 27.62 -12.74
C ALA A 303 -1.58 26.81 -14.02
N VAL A 304 -1.91 27.41 -15.18
CA VAL A 304 -1.79 26.73 -16.48
C VAL A 304 -0.34 26.36 -16.77
N VAL A 305 0.60 27.30 -16.61
CA VAL A 305 2.03 27.01 -16.83
C VAL A 305 2.54 25.97 -15.83
N GLY A 306 2.16 26.12 -14.56
CA GLY A 306 2.49 25.14 -13.52
C GLY A 306 1.92 23.76 -13.82
N ALA A 307 0.68 23.66 -14.28
CA ALA A 307 0.01 22.40 -14.59
C ALA A 307 0.67 21.66 -15.77
N ILE A 308 1.07 22.38 -16.83
CA ILE A 308 1.76 21.78 -17.98
C ILE A 308 3.09 21.18 -17.54
N ILE A 309 3.93 21.97 -16.87
CA ILE A 309 5.23 21.50 -16.38
C ILE A 309 5.04 20.40 -15.34
N GLY A 310 4.05 20.57 -14.47
CA GLY A 310 3.73 19.62 -13.40
C GLY A 310 3.27 18.29 -13.94
N SER A 311 2.49 18.25 -15.01
CA SER A 311 2.09 17.01 -15.66
C SER A 311 3.29 16.24 -16.22
N VAL A 312 4.23 16.94 -16.88
CA VAL A 312 5.46 16.32 -17.40
C VAL A 312 6.32 15.77 -16.26
N VAL A 313 6.52 16.57 -15.20
CA VAL A 313 7.29 16.15 -14.01
C VAL A 313 6.58 15.01 -13.27
N GLY A 314 5.25 15.02 -13.22
CA GLY A 314 4.43 13.97 -12.59
C GLY A 314 4.56 12.65 -13.33
N CYS A 315 4.46 12.66 -14.66
CA CYS A 315 4.67 11.46 -15.49
C CYS A 315 6.10 10.93 -15.35
N GLY A 316 7.11 11.81 -15.44
CA GLY A 316 8.50 11.40 -15.25
C GLY A 316 8.79 10.85 -13.86
N GLY A 317 8.20 11.47 -12.84
CA GLY A 317 8.30 11.02 -11.46
C GLY A 317 7.60 9.68 -11.20
N LEU A 318 6.42 9.46 -11.79
CA LEU A 318 5.73 8.18 -11.78
C LEU A 318 6.62 7.09 -12.40
N ALA A 319 7.17 7.34 -13.59
CA ALA A 319 8.05 6.37 -14.26
C ALA A 319 9.29 6.01 -13.42
N ILE A 320 9.88 6.99 -12.75
CA ILE A 320 11.01 6.75 -11.83
C ILE A 320 10.56 5.93 -10.62
N LEU A 321 9.44 6.29 -9.98
CA LEU A 321 8.93 5.59 -8.80
C LEU A 321 8.55 4.14 -9.13
N THR A 322 7.76 3.91 -10.18
CA THR A 322 7.38 2.56 -10.63
C THR A 322 8.62 1.69 -10.87
N ARG A 323 9.68 2.27 -11.44
CA ARG A 323 10.95 1.54 -11.65
C ARG A 323 11.74 1.28 -10.37
N LEU A 324 11.61 2.13 -9.35
CA LEU A 324 12.28 1.96 -8.06
C LEU A 324 11.58 0.93 -7.18
N ILE A 325 10.26 0.84 -7.27
CA ILE A 325 9.42 -0.03 -6.43
C ILE A 325 9.16 -1.41 -7.05
N SER A 326 9.45 -1.60 -8.35
CA SER A 326 9.27 -2.89 -9.03
C SER A 326 10.04 -4.02 -8.29
N PRO A 327 9.35 -5.11 -7.91
CA PRO A 327 9.92 -6.12 -7.01
C PRO A 327 11.07 -6.88 -7.66
N TYR A 328 10.90 -7.19 -8.94
CA TYR A 328 11.76 -8.11 -9.69
C TYR A 328 12.79 -7.38 -10.56
N LYS A 329 13.08 -6.11 -10.24
CA LYS A 329 14.11 -5.31 -10.91
C LYS A 329 15.46 -6.02 -10.99
N LYS A 330 15.83 -6.81 -9.97
CA LYS A 330 17.07 -7.59 -9.93
C LYS A 330 17.15 -8.63 -11.06
N TYR A 331 15.99 -9.14 -11.50
CA TYR A 331 15.83 -10.10 -12.59
C TYR A 331 15.53 -9.41 -13.94
N GLY A 332 15.70 -8.08 -14.02
CA GLY A 332 15.45 -7.30 -15.23
C GLY A 332 13.97 -7.02 -15.52
N ILE A 333 13.08 -7.40 -14.61
CA ILE A 333 11.63 -7.23 -14.77
C ILE A 333 11.23 -5.89 -14.17
N TYR A 334 10.51 -5.11 -14.96
CA TYR A 334 10.04 -3.80 -14.58
C TYR A 334 8.55 -3.73 -14.84
N ASN A 335 7.81 -3.17 -13.87
CA ASN A 335 6.40 -2.89 -14.07
C ASN A 335 6.26 -1.87 -15.22
N GLU A 336 5.34 -2.15 -16.14
CA GLU A 336 5.01 -1.20 -17.20
C GLU A 336 4.41 0.07 -16.59
N VAL A 337 4.72 1.21 -17.20
CA VAL A 337 4.21 2.51 -16.73
C VAL A 337 3.08 2.92 -17.64
N HIS A 338 1.85 2.76 -17.18
CA HIS A 338 0.66 3.18 -17.90
C HIS A 338 0.38 4.66 -17.63
N PHE A 339 0.52 5.49 -18.66
CA PHE A 339 0.20 6.92 -18.57
C PHE A 339 -1.27 7.15 -18.90
N ASN A 340 -2.12 7.20 -17.88
CA ASN A 340 -3.53 7.48 -18.06
C ASN A 340 -3.77 8.99 -18.36
N PRO A 341 -4.28 9.38 -19.55
CA PRO A 341 -4.53 10.78 -19.89
C PRO A 341 -5.55 11.46 -18.97
N VAL A 342 -6.47 10.66 -18.38
CA VAL A 342 -7.46 11.15 -17.42
C VAL A 342 -6.77 11.67 -16.16
N HIS A 343 -5.72 11.00 -15.68
CA HIS A 343 -4.94 11.45 -14.52
C HIS A 343 -4.20 12.75 -14.77
N ILE A 344 -3.66 12.92 -15.98
CA ILE A 344 -3.05 14.17 -16.41
C ILE A 344 -4.09 15.29 -16.43
N ALA A 345 -5.28 15.04 -16.97
CA ALA A 345 -6.38 16.00 -17.01
C ALA A 345 -6.87 16.37 -15.60
N ILE A 346 -7.06 15.39 -14.72
CA ILE A 346 -7.43 15.59 -13.31
C ILE A 346 -6.34 16.39 -12.59
N GLY A 347 -5.06 16.05 -12.77
CA GLY A 347 -3.94 16.78 -12.19
C GLY A 347 -3.89 18.24 -12.65
N CYS A 348 -4.13 18.50 -13.94
CA CYS A 348 -4.21 19.85 -14.48
C CYS A 348 -5.39 20.64 -13.90
N ALA A 349 -6.58 20.04 -13.91
CA ALA A 349 -7.79 20.65 -13.36
C ALA A 349 -7.62 20.94 -11.87
N PHE A 350 -7.09 19.98 -11.12
CA PHE A 350 -6.78 20.11 -9.70
C PHE A 350 -5.84 21.27 -9.44
N ALA A 351 -4.72 21.40 -10.16
CA ALA A 351 -3.77 22.50 -9.99
C ALA A 351 -4.40 23.88 -10.24
N VAL A 352 -5.27 23.98 -11.26
CA VAL A 352 -6.00 25.23 -11.56
C VAL A 352 -7.01 25.55 -10.47
N ILE A 353 -7.88 24.60 -10.11
CA ILE A 353 -8.90 24.77 -9.07
C ILE A 353 -8.26 25.13 -7.74
N LEU A 354 -7.21 24.39 -7.37
CA LEU A 354 -6.47 24.57 -6.12
C LEU A 354 -5.80 25.94 -6.07
N SER A 355 -5.17 26.38 -7.16
CA SER A 355 -4.53 27.70 -7.27
C SER A 355 -5.54 28.83 -7.11
N LEU A 356 -6.68 28.74 -7.83
CA LEU A 356 -7.75 29.73 -7.75
C LEU A 356 -8.37 29.78 -6.35
N TYR A 357 -8.66 28.62 -5.76
CA TYR A 357 -9.22 28.52 -4.41
C TYR A 357 -8.25 29.11 -3.36
N SER A 358 -6.97 28.78 -3.47
CA SER A 358 -5.91 29.29 -2.59
C SER A 358 -5.71 30.80 -2.72
N ALA A 359 -5.78 31.33 -3.94
CA ALA A 359 -5.65 32.77 -4.22
C ALA A 359 -6.90 33.57 -3.79
N HIS A 360 -8.08 32.94 -3.76
CA HIS A 360 -9.34 33.63 -3.53
C HIS A 360 -9.43 34.32 -2.16
N ALA A 361 -9.01 33.64 -1.10
CA ALA A 361 -9.09 34.16 0.26
C ALA A 361 -8.28 35.46 0.47
N PRO A 362 -6.99 35.56 0.09
CA PRO A 362 -6.25 36.81 0.19
C PRO A 362 -6.77 37.89 -0.78
N ILE A 363 -7.22 37.52 -1.99
CA ILE A 363 -7.80 38.47 -2.97
C ILE A 363 -9.12 39.10 -2.46
N ARG A 364 -9.96 38.34 -1.77
CA ARG A 364 -11.21 38.84 -1.19
C ARG A 364 -10.99 39.93 -0.14
N LYS A 365 -9.89 39.86 0.62
CA LYS A 365 -9.56 40.86 1.65
C LYS A 365 -9.33 42.26 1.07
N ILE A 366 -8.93 42.38 -0.20
CA ILE A 366 -8.73 43.67 -0.89
C ILE A 366 -10.02 44.52 -0.92
N LYS A 367 -11.21 43.89 -0.89
CA LYS A 367 -12.48 44.64 -0.85
C LYS A 367 -12.59 45.57 0.36
N LYS A 368 -11.98 45.18 1.48
CA LYS A 368 -12.07 45.88 2.76
C LYS A 368 -11.00 46.96 2.93
N LEU A 369 -10.01 47.02 2.05
CA LEU A 369 -8.91 47.98 2.17
C LEU A 369 -9.32 49.36 1.62
N GLN A 370 -8.88 50.42 2.31
CA GLN A 370 -8.96 51.79 1.81
C GLN A 370 -7.76 52.11 0.93
N VAL A 371 -7.95 52.87 -0.15
CA VAL A 371 -6.89 53.21 -1.11
C VAL A 371 -5.71 53.90 -0.41
N LYS A 372 -5.99 54.81 0.53
CA LYS A 372 -4.96 55.52 1.30
C LYS A 372 -4.09 54.58 2.15
N GLU A 373 -4.68 53.56 2.78
CA GLU A 373 -3.96 52.60 3.64
C GLU A 373 -3.05 51.70 2.82
N VAL A 374 -3.51 51.34 1.62
CA VAL A 374 -2.77 50.52 0.65
C VAL A 374 -1.56 51.27 0.10
N ILE A 375 -1.71 52.57 -0.21
CA ILE A 375 -0.62 53.41 -0.72
C ILE A 375 0.41 53.71 0.39
N LEU A 376 -0.06 54.06 1.59
CA LEU A 376 0.80 54.35 2.74
C LEU A 376 1.39 53.08 3.38
N ASN A 377 1.09 51.89 2.84
CA ASN A 377 1.53 50.60 3.36
C ASN A 377 1.22 50.38 4.86
N ARG A 378 0.15 51.00 5.38
CA ARG A 378 -0.28 50.93 6.79
C ARG A 378 -1.20 49.74 7.08
N VAL A 379 -1.16 48.70 6.26
CA VAL A 379 -2.01 47.52 6.42
C VAL A 379 -1.41 46.58 7.47
N GLU A 380 -1.31 47.06 8.72
CA GLU A 380 -0.94 46.22 9.85
C GLU A 380 -2.20 45.65 10.50
N VAL A 381 -2.42 44.35 10.33
CA VAL A 381 -3.43 43.63 11.09
C VAL A 381 -2.76 43.05 12.33
N HIS A 382 -2.80 43.78 13.44
CA HIS A 382 -2.47 43.23 14.76
C HIS A 382 -3.45 42.11 15.10
N GLU A 383 -3.00 40.86 14.96
CA GLU A 383 -3.73 39.69 15.46
C GLU A 383 -3.37 39.44 16.92
N LYS A 384 -4.38 39.29 17.79
CA LYS A 384 -4.16 38.89 19.18
C LYS A 384 -3.42 37.54 19.21
N THR A 385 -2.29 37.49 19.92
CA THR A 385 -1.54 36.25 20.16
C THR A 385 -2.39 35.27 20.98
N GLY A 386 -2.52 34.03 20.51
CA GLY A 386 -3.28 32.99 21.21
C GLY A 386 -2.70 32.62 22.58
N ILE A 387 -3.55 32.07 23.45
CA ILE A 387 -3.22 31.75 24.85
C ILE A 387 -2.05 30.76 24.92
N ILE A 388 -2.11 29.67 24.15
CA ILE A 388 -1.06 28.63 24.10
C ILE A 388 0.30 29.21 23.71
N THR A 389 0.33 30.05 22.66
CA THR A 389 1.57 30.70 22.22
C THR A 389 2.14 31.62 23.29
N ARG A 390 1.30 32.37 24.03
CA ARG A 390 1.76 33.21 25.15
C ARG A 390 2.34 32.38 26.29
N PHE A 391 1.70 31.27 26.61
CA PHE A 391 2.17 30.36 27.65
C PHE A 391 3.53 29.75 27.31
N LEU A 392 3.66 29.13 26.13
CA LEU A 392 4.90 28.51 25.66
C LEU A 392 6.04 29.52 25.50
N THR A 393 5.75 30.71 24.95
CA THR A 393 6.77 31.78 24.84
C THR A 393 7.16 32.32 26.21
N GLY A 394 6.24 32.35 27.18
CA GLY A 394 6.53 32.74 28.56
C GLY A 394 7.50 31.78 29.27
N ILE A 395 7.31 30.46 29.10
CA ILE A 395 8.22 29.44 29.63
C ILE A 395 9.59 29.55 28.96
N GLY A 396 9.62 29.57 27.62
CA GLY A 396 10.86 29.66 26.87
C GLY A 396 11.65 30.95 27.18
N ALA A 397 10.95 32.08 27.33
CA ALA A 397 11.58 33.34 27.70
C ALA A 397 12.21 33.30 29.11
N LYS A 398 11.68 32.49 30.04
CA LYS A 398 12.32 32.25 31.35
C LYS A 398 13.54 31.33 31.21
N LEU A 399 13.43 30.25 30.43
CA LEU A 399 14.49 29.26 30.25
C LEU A 399 15.74 29.86 29.57
N PHE A 400 15.55 30.77 28.61
CA PHE A 400 16.63 31.31 27.79
C PHE A 400 17.04 32.75 28.14
N ARG A 401 16.76 33.23 29.36
CA ARG A 401 17.15 34.59 29.80
C ARG A 401 18.65 34.89 29.63
N GLY A 402 19.50 33.88 29.78
CA GLY A 402 20.96 34.01 29.64
C GLY A 402 21.47 34.11 28.19
N ASN A 403 20.66 33.77 27.17
CA ASN A 403 21.05 33.85 25.77
C ASN A 403 20.17 34.85 25.02
N THR A 404 20.71 36.04 24.76
CA THR A 404 19.98 37.16 24.13
C THR A 404 19.34 36.78 22.79
N SER A 405 20.03 35.99 21.96
CA SER A 405 19.50 35.62 20.62
C SER A 405 18.27 34.72 20.74
N MET A 406 18.30 33.79 21.71
CA MET A 406 17.25 32.81 21.93
C MET A 406 16.06 33.43 22.66
N PHE A 407 16.31 34.32 23.62
CA PHE A 407 15.29 35.14 24.25
C PHE A 407 14.53 36.00 23.23
N LEU A 408 15.26 36.71 22.36
CA LEU A 408 14.67 37.51 21.29
C LEU A 408 13.90 36.66 20.29
N ALA A 409 14.42 35.50 19.89
CA ALA A 409 13.74 34.58 18.98
C ALA A 409 12.36 34.15 19.52
N ILE A 410 12.30 33.79 20.81
CA ILE A 410 11.05 33.38 21.46
C ILE A 410 10.07 34.54 21.55
N ASN A 411 10.55 35.74 21.88
CA ASN A 411 9.69 36.92 21.90
C ASN A 411 9.19 37.28 20.49
N ASN A 412 10.03 37.10 19.47
CA ASN A 412 9.65 37.33 18.07
C ASN A 412 8.57 36.36 17.60
N ILE A 413 8.55 35.11 18.07
CA ILE A 413 7.44 34.18 17.79
C ILE A 413 6.13 34.71 18.41
N ARG A 414 6.19 35.29 19.61
CA ARG A 414 5.01 35.86 20.30
C ARG A 414 4.42 37.05 19.56
N THR A 415 5.25 37.88 18.94
CA THR A 415 4.85 39.14 18.29
C THR A 415 4.61 38.95 16.79
N SER A 416 5.54 38.31 16.08
CA SER A 416 5.50 38.13 14.62
C SER A 416 4.46 37.11 14.17
N LYS A 417 3.42 37.59 13.47
CA LYS A 417 2.43 36.75 12.80
C LYS A 417 3.04 35.83 11.74
N LEU A 418 4.17 36.24 11.13
CA LEU A 418 4.84 35.48 10.09
C LEU A 418 5.49 34.22 10.65
N LEU A 419 6.25 34.36 11.74
CA LEU A 419 6.84 33.20 12.43
C LEU A 419 5.76 32.23 12.92
N ARG A 420 4.65 32.72 13.49
CA ARG A 420 3.51 31.86 13.86
C ARG A 420 2.88 31.15 12.66
N SER A 421 2.82 31.80 11.50
CA SER A 421 2.34 31.18 10.26
C SER A 421 3.30 30.08 9.77
N ASN A 422 4.60 30.26 9.96
CA ASN A 422 5.61 29.25 9.65
C ASN A 422 5.47 28.03 10.54
N ILE A 423 5.30 28.23 11.85
CA ILE A 423 5.04 27.14 12.80
C ILE A 423 3.81 26.34 12.35
N LYS A 424 2.69 26.99 12.03
CA LYS A 424 1.48 26.30 11.55
C LYS A 424 1.73 25.45 10.30
N LEU A 425 2.44 25.98 9.31
CA LEU A 425 2.76 25.24 8.08
C LEU A 425 3.66 24.03 8.37
N LEU A 426 4.72 24.23 9.17
CA LEU A 426 5.63 23.17 9.59
C LEU A 426 4.89 22.08 10.37
N THR A 427 4.04 22.47 11.32
CA THR A 427 3.23 21.56 12.13
C THR A 427 2.31 20.72 11.26
N ILE A 428 1.58 21.32 10.32
CA ILE A 428 0.65 20.57 9.47
C ILE A 428 1.42 19.66 8.50
N SER A 429 2.54 20.13 7.95
CA SER A 429 3.36 19.31 7.05
C SER A 429 3.98 18.12 7.77
N LEU A 430 4.50 18.34 8.98
CA LEU A 430 5.05 17.26 9.80
C LEU A 430 3.96 16.32 10.31
N ALA A 431 2.80 16.84 10.74
CA ALA A 431 1.68 15.99 11.15
C ALA A 431 1.17 15.11 9.99
N ALA A 432 1.07 15.68 8.79
CA ALA A 432 0.75 14.94 7.58
C ALA A 432 1.77 13.83 7.29
N ILE A 433 3.07 14.12 7.38
CA ILE A 433 4.13 13.12 7.20
C ILE A 433 4.00 12.02 8.26
N LEU A 434 3.85 12.38 9.54
CA LEU A 434 3.74 11.41 10.63
C LEU A 434 2.49 10.52 10.47
N SER A 435 1.36 11.07 10.04
CA SER A 435 0.15 10.28 9.77
C SER A 435 0.30 9.34 8.58
N ILE A 436 0.92 9.81 7.49
CA ILE A 436 1.22 8.99 6.30
C ILE A 436 2.18 7.85 6.66
N VAL A 437 3.25 8.15 7.39
CA VAL A 437 4.23 7.14 7.82
C VAL A 437 3.61 6.16 8.79
N SER A 438 2.85 6.62 9.79
CA SER A 438 2.16 5.75 10.73
C SER A 438 1.16 4.82 10.04
N SER A 439 0.44 5.32 9.02
CA SER A 439 -0.46 4.49 8.22
C SER A 439 0.31 3.46 7.39
N SER A 440 1.45 3.85 6.81
CA SER A 440 2.35 2.97 6.07
C SER A 440 2.99 1.89 6.95
N THR A 441 3.43 2.23 8.16
CA THR A 441 3.99 1.27 9.12
C THR A 441 2.89 0.36 9.64
N SER A 442 1.71 0.89 9.96
CA SER A 442 0.57 0.06 10.36
C SER A 442 0.18 -0.93 9.27
N MET A 443 0.27 -0.55 7.98
CA MET A 443 0.05 -1.50 6.87
C MET A 443 1.10 -2.61 6.86
N THR A 444 2.36 -2.25 7.08
CA THR A 444 3.44 -3.24 7.22
C THR A 444 3.19 -4.16 8.41
N ASP A 445 2.81 -3.61 9.56
CA ASP A 445 2.55 -4.33 10.79
C ASP A 445 1.35 -5.27 10.64
N VAL A 446 0.32 -4.90 9.89
CA VAL A 446 -0.83 -5.79 9.66
C VAL A 446 -0.47 -6.93 8.70
N VAL A 447 0.32 -6.65 7.67
CA VAL A 447 0.79 -7.66 6.71
C VAL A 447 1.74 -8.66 7.37
N VAL A 448 2.67 -8.18 8.18
CA VAL A 448 3.72 -9.00 8.81
C VAL A 448 3.26 -9.56 10.15
N GLY A 449 2.44 -8.82 10.89
CA GLY A 449 2.05 -9.12 12.27
C GLY A 449 1.26 -10.41 12.44
N ALA A 450 0.50 -10.84 11.42
CA ALA A 450 -0.15 -12.15 11.45
C ALA A 450 0.87 -13.27 11.74
N TYR A 451 1.99 -13.26 11.03
CA TYR A 451 3.06 -14.24 11.22
C TYR A 451 3.94 -13.95 12.43
N GLU A 452 4.04 -12.70 12.90
CA GLU A 452 4.78 -12.40 14.15
C GLU A 452 4.06 -12.93 15.39
N ASP A 453 2.74 -12.73 15.45
CA ASP A 453 1.94 -12.96 16.65
C ASP A 453 1.58 -14.45 16.84
N MET A 454 1.50 -15.23 15.76
CA MET A 454 1.12 -16.65 15.82
C MET A 454 2.15 -17.51 16.58
N GLU A 455 1.67 -18.43 17.40
CA GLU A 455 2.49 -19.30 18.27
C GLU A 455 2.85 -20.63 17.58
N TYR A 456 3.95 -20.64 16.83
CA TYR A 456 4.56 -21.82 16.20
C TYR A 456 6.02 -21.53 15.85
N ASP A 457 6.84 -22.57 15.65
CA ASP A 457 8.21 -22.42 15.14
C ASP A 457 8.36 -22.93 13.70
N TYR A 458 7.58 -23.97 13.35
CA TYR A 458 7.58 -24.60 12.04
C TYR A 458 6.16 -24.87 11.55
N ASP A 459 5.96 -24.75 10.24
CA ASP A 459 4.75 -25.19 9.55
C ASP A 459 5.12 -26.21 8.45
N ILE A 460 4.50 -27.38 8.51
CA ILE A 460 4.59 -28.39 7.46
C ILE A 460 3.42 -28.16 6.51
N GLU A 461 3.74 -27.89 5.25
CA GLU A 461 2.77 -27.61 4.20
C GLU A 461 2.88 -28.62 3.05
N ASN A 462 1.90 -28.58 2.14
CA ASN A 462 1.89 -29.37 0.91
C ASN A 462 1.99 -30.89 1.19
N ILE A 463 1.25 -31.34 2.19
CA ILE A 463 1.20 -32.76 2.58
C ILE A 463 0.46 -33.54 1.49
N ILE A 464 1.18 -34.44 0.80
CA ILE A 464 0.64 -35.27 -0.26
C ILE A 464 0.09 -36.57 0.34
N ASP A 465 -1.15 -36.95 -0.02
CA ASP A 465 -1.70 -38.26 0.30
C ASP A 465 -0.87 -39.33 -0.42
N SER A 466 -0.23 -40.19 0.36
CA SER A 466 0.59 -41.29 -0.16
C SER A 466 -0.25 -42.48 -0.67
N ASN A 467 -1.58 -42.38 -0.61
CA ASN A 467 -2.55 -43.45 -0.85
C ASN A 467 -2.32 -44.68 0.05
N ALA A 468 -1.58 -44.52 1.14
CA ALA A 468 -1.35 -45.57 2.11
C ALA A 468 -2.59 -45.81 2.98
N THR A 469 -2.61 -46.96 3.68
CA THR A 469 -3.68 -47.29 4.63
C THR A 469 -3.76 -46.27 5.77
N GLN A 470 -2.60 -45.72 6.16
CA GLN A 470 -2.46 -44.64 7.14
C GLN A 470 -2.30 -43.30 6.43
N SER A 471 -2.94 -42.25 6.95
CA SER A 471 -2.80 -40.89 6.44
C SER A 471 -1.36 -40.38 6.60
N THR A 472 -0.85 -39.66 5.59
CA THR A 472 0.48 -39.02 5.64
C THR A 472 0.58 -38.05 6.83
N THR A 473 -0.50 -37.30 7.08
CA THR A 473 -0.67 -36.39 8.21
C THR A 473 -0.51 -37.12 9.54
N ASP A 474 -1.17 -38.26 9.72
CA ASP A 474 -1.07 -39.03 10.96
C ASP A 474 0.35 -39.59 11.16
N SER A 475 1.03 -40.01 10.09
CA SER A 475 2.43 -40.45 10.13
C SER A 475 3.37 -39.31 10.54
N LEU A 476 3.21 -38.12 9.96
CA LEU A 476 3.96 -36.92 10.33
C LEU A 476 3.73 -36.53 11.80
N ILE A 477 2.47 -36.51 12.25
CA ILE A 477 2.12 -36.21 13.64
C ILE A 477 2.78 -37.22 14.60
N ASN A 478 2.81 -38.51 14.24
CA ASN A 478 3.44 -39.53 15.08
C ASN A 478 4.97 -39.37 15.14
N GLU A 479 5.63 -39.03 14.04
CA GLU A 479 7.07 -38.73 14.05
C GLU A 479 7.37 -37.48 14.89
N LEU A 480 6.57 -36.42 14.76
CA LEU A 480 6.66 -35.20 15.59
C LEU A 480 6.46 -35.49 17.08
N LYS A 481 5.44 -36.28 17.45
CA LYS A 481 5.19 -36.65 18.86
C LYS A 481 6.32 -37.45 19.50
N ASN A 482 7.05 -38.22 18.70
CA ASN A 482 8.20 -39.01 19.17
C ASN A 482 9.48 -38.20 19.24
N ASP A 483 9.50 -36.98 18.70
CA ASP A 483 10.64 -36.09 18.71
C ASP A 483 10.73 -35.33 20.05
N LYS A 484 11.82 -35.58 20.79
CA LYS A 484 12.07 -34.92 22.08
C LYS A 484 12.27 -33.41 21.96
N ASN A 485 12.54 -32.90 20.76
CA ASN A 485 12.69 -31.48 20.51
C ASN A 485 11.36 -30.80 20.21
N VAL A 486 10.27 -31.54 19.98
CA VAL A 486 8.94 -30.99 19.69
C VAL A 486 8.11 -30.97 20.96
N LYS A 487 7.40 -29.87 21.19
CA LYS A 487 6.41 -29.77 22.27
C LYS A 487 5.14 -30.49 21.81
N ALA A 488 4.92 -31.72 22.25
CA ALA A 488 3.83 -32.58 21.74
C ALA A 488 2.45 -31.90 21.77
N ASP A 489 2.17 -31.10 22.79
CA ASP A 489 0.92 -30.38 23.00
C ASP A 489 0.75 -29.17 22.06
N SER A 490 1.79 -28.78 21.30
CA SER A 490 1.74 -27.68 20.33
C SER A 490 1.38 -28.12 18.91
N ILE A 491 1.43 -29.43 18.64
CA ILE A 491 1.19 -29.97 17.29
C ILE A 491 -0.27 -29.72 16.91
N SER A 492 -0.49 -28.86 15.91
CA SER A 492 -1.82 -28.44 15.46
C SER A 492 -1.99 -28.75 13.97
N PRO A 493 -2.61 -29.89 13.60
CA PRO A 493 -2.98 -30.14 12.23
C PRO A 493 -4.20 -29.28 11.85
N ILE A 494 -4.12 -28.63 10.69
CA ILE A 494 -5.15 -27.73 10.17
C ILE A 494 -5.72 -28.36 8.90
N TYR A 495 -6.99 -28.78 8.94
CA TYR A 495 -7.70 -29.35 7.79
C TYR A 495 -8.45 -28.23 7.07
N GLY A 496 -7.89 -27.69 5.98
CA GLY A 496 -8.47 -26.55 5.27
C GLY A 496 -9.01 -26.94 3.90
N THR A 497 -10.21 -26.49 3.58
CA THR A 497 -10.79 -26.55 2.22
C THR A 497 -11.72 -25.37 1.98
N GLU A 498 -12.09 -25.13 0.73
CA GLU A 498 -13.18 -24.21 0.40
C GLU A 498 -14.53 -24.86 0.68
N GLY A 499 -15.48 -24.06 1.15
CA GLY A 499 -16.85 -24.48 1.35
C GLY A 499 -17.82 -23.33 1.14
N LYS A 500 -19.11 -23.62 1.34
CA LYS A 500 -20.19 -22.63 1.28
C LYS A 500 -20.92 -22.57 2.61
N LEU A 501 -21.02 -21.38 3.21
CA LEU A 501 -21.84 -21.13 4.39
C LEU A 501 -23.08 -20.34 3.97
N ASN A 502 -24.27 -20.95 4.09
CA ASN A 502 -25.54 -20.47 3.56
C ASN A 502 -25.45 -20.07 2.06
N GLY A 503 -24.75 -20.87 1.25
CA GLY A 503 -24.60 -20.68 -0.19
C GLY A 503 -23.57 -19.62 -0.62
N LYS A 504 -22.88 -18.96 0.32
CA LYS A 504 -21.76 -18.05 0.05
C LYS A 504 -20.43 -18.78 0.29
N SER A 505 -19.45 -18.61 -0.58
CA SER A 505 -18.14 -19.29 -0.46
C SER A 505 -17.27 -18.67 0.64
N LEU A 506 -16.50 -19.51 1.34
CA LEU A 506 -15.50 -19.12 2.33
C LEU A 506 -14.49 -20.26 2.59
N GLY A 507 -13.36 -19.93 3.22
CA GLY A 507 -12.44 -20.94 3.75
C GLY A 507 -12.99 -21.61 5.00
N VAL A 508 -12.99 -22.95 5.01
CA VAL A 508 -13.48 -23.78 6.11
C VAL A 508 -12.31 -24.55 6.70
N TYR A 509 -12.06 -24.35 7.99
CA TYR A 509 -10.92 -24.95 8.68
C TYR A 509 -11.38 -25.86 9.82
N GLY A 510 -11.07 -27.15 9.69
CA GLY A 510 -11.16 -28.14 10.75
C GLY A 510 -9.93 -28.08 11.63
N VAL A 511 -10.12 -27.75 12.91
CA VAL A 511 -9.01 -27.50 13.84
C VAL A 511 -9.20 -28.24 15.16
N GLU A 512 -8.11 -28.55 15.86
CA GLU A 512 -8.15 -28.88 17.29
C GLU A 512 -8.30 -27.58 18.09
N PRO A 513 -9.43 -27.33 18.78
CA PRO A 513 -9.73 -26.03 19.36
C PRO A 513 -8.68 -25.50 20.34
N LYS A 514 -8.01 -26.35 21.13
CA LYS A 514 -7.03 -25.87 22.13
C LYS A 514 -5.68 -25.51 21.53
N ALA A 515 -5.17 -26.31 20.63
CA ALA A 515 -3.91 -26.09 19.92
C ALA A 515 -4.05 -24.91 18.95
N TYR A 516 -5.12 -24.89 18.16
CA TYR A 516 -5.39 -23.79 17.24
C TYR A 516 -5.75 -22.50 17.96
N GLY A 517 -6.46 -22.61 19.09
CA GLY A 517 -6.73 -21.51 20.00
C GLY A 517 -5.43 -20.84 20.45
N ARG A 518 -4.43 -21.60 20.91
CA ARG A 518 -3.08 -21.09 21.26
C ARG A 518 -2.37 -20.47 20.05
N TYR A 519 -2.27 -21.22 18.96
CA TYR A 519 -1.64 -20.80 17.71
C TYR A 519 -2.08 -19.40 17.28
N LEU A 520 -3.37 -19.11 17.34
CA LEU A 520 -3.94 -17.85 16.85
C LEU A 520 -4.28 -16.84 17.97
N ASN A 521 -4.07 -17.16 19.26
CA ASN A 521 -4.62 -16.38 20.37
C ASN A 521 -4.07 -14.95 20.39
N SER A 522 -2.77 -14.77 20.21
CA SER A 522 -2.14 -13.44 20.21
C SER A 522 -2.69 -12.55 19.09
N TYR A 523 -3.21 -13.14 18.02
CA TYR A 523 -3.79 -12.41 16.90
C TYR A 523 -5.30 -12.16 17.04
N VAL A 524 -6.09 -13.17 17.46
CA VAL A 524 -7.57 -13.08 17.52
C VAL A 524 -8.12 -12.79 18.92
N GLY A 525 -7.36 -13.10 19.98
CA GLY A 525 -7.78 -12.89 21.36
C GLY A 525 -8.79 -13.91 21.88
N PHE A 526 -8.73 -15.17 21.44
CA PHE A 526 -9.69 -16.22 21.80
C PHE A 526 -9.84 -16.44 23.31
N TYR A 527 -8.78 -16.24 24.10
CA TYR A 527 -8.79 -16.38 25.55
C TYR A 527 -8.92 -15.04 26.31
N GLU A 528 -9.20 -13.95 25.59
CA GLU A 528 -9.44 -12.63 26.18
C GLU A 528 -10.88 -12.46 26.66
N LYS A 529 -11.11 -11.47 27.53
CA LYS A 529 -12.37 -11.31 28.28
C LYS A 529 -13.63 -11.30 27.39
N ASP A 530 -13.53 -10.78 26.17
CA ASP A 530 -14.69 -10.62 25.28
C ASP A 530 -15.05 -11.91 24.51
N LEU A 531 -14.10 -12.82 24.28
CA LEU A 531 -14.31 -14.06 23.51
C LEU A 531 -14.19 -15.34 24.34
N LYS A 532 -13.54 -15.29 25.51
CA LYS A 532 -13.16 -16.45 26.31
C LYS A 532 -14.32 -17.42 26.57
N ASP A 533 -15.45 -16.93 27.05
CA ASP A 533 -16.58 -17.78 27.43
C ASP A 533 -17.24 -18.43 26.20
N ASP A 534 -17.26 -17.73 25.06
CA ASP A 534 -17.84 -18.23 23.83
C ASP A 534 -16.92 -19.21 23.11
N TYR A 535 -15.61 -18.95 23.09
CA TYR A 535 -14.63 -19.88 22.53
C TYR A 535 -14.49 -21.13 23.40
N GLN A 536 -14.66 -21.02 24.73
CA GLN A 536 -14.70 -22.18 25.61
C GLN A 536 -15.84 -23.15 25.24
N LYS A 537 -17.01 -22.65 24.80
CA LYS A 537 -18.10 -23.50 24.29
C LYS A 537 -17.70 -24.23 23.02
N PHE A 538 -16.86 -23.64 22.17
CA PHE A 538 -16.30 -24.30 20.99
C PHE A 538 -15.33 -25.43 21.38
N ILE A 539 -14.50 -25.20 22.41
CA ILE A 539 -13.56 -26.20 22.94
C ILE A 539 -14.28 -27.39 23.56
N ASP A 540 -15.34 -27.15 24.34
CA ASP A 540 -15.99 -28.18 25.15
C ASP A 540 -17.09 -28.96 24.40
N SER A 541 -17.48 -28.52 23.20
CA SER A 541 -18.58 -29.11 22.45
C SER A 541 -18.14 -30.24 21.53
N ASN A 542 -18.87 -31.35 21.58
CA ASN A 542 -18.81 -32.44 20.59
C ASN A 542 -19.91 -32.34 19.53
N ASP A 543 -20.76 -31.31 19.60
CA ASP A 543 -21.85 -31.07 18.65
C ASP A 543 -21.34 -30.37 17.38
N ASN A 544 -22.22 -30.16 16.41
CA ASN A 544 -21.90 -29.39 15.22
C ASN A 544 -21.92 -27.89 15.55
N VAL A 545 -20.80 -27.41 16.10
CA VAL A 545 -20.59 -26.01 16.45
C VAL A 545 -19.58 -25.34 15.51
N ILE A 546 -19.75 -24.05 15.27
CA ILE A 546 -18.93 -23.28 14.34
C ILE A 546 -18.51 -21.93 14.93
N VAL A 547 -17.28 -21.53 14.64
CA VAL A 547 -16.77 -20.16 14.82
C VAL A 547 -16.83 -19.47 13.46
N ILE A 548 -17.43 -18.29 13.39
CA ILE A 548 -17.49 -17.49 12.16
C ILE A 548 -16.89 -16.11 12.37
N SER A 549 -16.44 -15.48 11.29
CA SER A 549 -15.93 -14.11 11.39
C SER A 549 -17.02 -13.07 11.60
N THR A 550 -16.68 -11.96 12.25
CA THR A 550 -17.57 -10.79 12.40
C THR A 550 -18.09 -10.28 11.05
N SER A 551 -17.22 -10.23 10.03
CA SER A 551 -17.58 -9.83 8.67
C SER A 551 -18.64 -10.74 8.06
N TYR A 552 -18.52 -12.06 8.26
CA TYR A 552 -19.48 -13.03 7.74
C TYR A 552 -20.81 -13.00 8.50
N ALA A 553 -20.76 -12.87 9.83
CA ALA A 553 -21.94 -12.73 10.67
C ALA A 553 -22.80 -11.54 10.24
N LYS A 554 -22.19 -10.37 10.01
CA LYS A 554 -22.87 -9.19 9.45
C LYS A 554 -23.45 -9.46 8.06
N LYS A 555 -22.67 -10.05 7.15
CA LYS A 555 -23.09 -10.36 5.76
C LYS A 555 -24.24 -11.37 5.68
N LEU A 556 -24.40 -12.23 6.67
CA LEU A 556 -25.50 -13.21 6.76
C LEU A 556 -26.67 -12.70 7.61
N ASP A 557 -26.53 -11.54 8.26
CA ASP A 557 -27.44 -11.06 9.31
C ASP A 557 -27.69 -12.13 10.40
N LYS A 558 -26.59 -12.71 10.92
CA LYS A 558 -26.58 -13.79 11.92
C LYS A 558 -25.91 -13.36 13.21
N LYS A 559 -26.35 -13.94 14.32
CA LYS A 559 -25.87 -13.68 15.68
C LYS A 559 -25.44 -14.97 16.38
N LEU A 560 -24.77 -14.82 17.53
CA LEU A 560 -24.44 -15.93 18.42
C LEU A 560 -25.70 -16.76 18.73
N GLY A 561 -25.57 -18.08 18.62
CA GLY A 561 -26.65 -19.03 18.86
C GLY A 561 -27.49 -19.39 17.63
N ASP A 562 -27.40 -18.64 16.53
CA ASP A 562 -28.10 -18.97 15.29
C ASP A 562 -27.50 -20.20 14.60
N THR A 563 -28.30 -20.86 13.76
CA THR A 563 -27.86 -21.98 12.92
C THR A 563 -27.51 -21.50 11.51
N VAL A 564 -26.47 -22.11 10.96
CA VAL A 564 -25.97 -21.93 9.59
C VAL A 564 -25.77 -23.28 8.92
N LYS A 565 -25.93 -23.32 7.59
CA LYS A 565 -25.71 -24.49 6.74
C LYS A 565 -24.33 -24.40 6.13
N LEU A 566 -23.48 -25.37 6.47
CA LEU A 566 -22.14 -25.50 5.92
C LEU A 566 -22.15 -26.62 4.88
N THR A 567 -21.74 -26.29 3.66
CA THR A 567 -21.57 -27.22 2.56
C THR A 567 -20.09 -27.34 2.23
N VAL A 568 -19.54 -28.55 2.32
CA VAL A 568 -18.16 -28.87 1.93
C VAL A 568 -18.20 -30.20 1.17
N ASN A 569 -17.54 -30.28 0.02
CA ASN A 569 -17.55 -31.46 -0.86
C ASN A 569 -18.99 -31.98 -1.08
N GLU A 570 -19.89 -31.09 -1.52
CA GLU A 570 -21.32 -31.36 -1.79
C GLU A 570 -22.17 -31.86 -0.59
N LYS A 571 -21.57 -32.13 0.57
CA LYS A 571 -22.27 -32.52 1.79
C LYS A 571 -22.68 -31.28 2.56
N GLU A 572 -23.96 -31.16 2.86
CA GLU A 572 -24.51 -30.06 3.67
C GLU A 572 -24.82 -30.54 5.09
N ASN A 573 -24.33 -29.82 6.09
CA ASN A 573 -24.65 -30.06 7.49
C ASN A 573 -24.97 -28.74 8.22
N GLU A 574 -25.84 -28.81 9.22
CA GLU A 574 -26.19 -27.66 10.05
C GLU A 574 -25.23 -27.51 11.24
N PHE A 575 -24.82 -26.26 11.48
CA PHE A 575 -23.92 -25.88 12.57
C PHE A 575 -24.50 -24.71 13.36
N LYS A 576 -24.32 -24.75 14.69
CA LYS A 576 -24.70 -23.66 15.59
C LYS A 576 -23.52 -22.71 15.81
N ILE A 577 -23.74 -21.41 15.63
CA ILE A 577 -22.72 -20.38 15.88
C ILE A 577 -22.51 -20.25 17.38
N VAL A 578 -21.32 -20.63 17.86
CA VAL A 578 -20.95 -20.53 19.28
C VAL A 578 -19.96 -19.41 19.56
N THR A 579 -19.26 -18.93 18.54
CA THR A 579 -18.30 -17.83 18.64
C THR A 579 -18.33 -16.99 17.38
N ILE A 580 -18.33 -15.66 17.53
CA ILE A 580 -18.11 -14.71 16.44
C ILE A 580 -16.83 -13.96 16.78
N ALA A 581 -15.80 -14.11 15.95
CA ALA A 581 -14.48 -13.53 16.21
C ALA A 581 -14.04 -12.58 15.09
N ASP A 582 -13.26 -11.57 15.44
CA ASP A 582 -12.61 -10.70 14.46
C ASP A 582 -11.26 -11.30 14.05
N PHE A 583 -11.23 -11.92 12.88
CA PHE A 583 -10.01 -12.49 12.29
C PHE A 583 -9.14 -11.45 11.58
N LYS A 584 -9.45 -10.14 11.71
CA LYS A 584 -8.70 -9.04 11.11
C LYS A 584 -8.49 -9.29 9.61
N LEU A 585 -7.23 -9.29 9.12
CA LEU A 585 -6.89 -9.57 7.71
C LEU A 585 -6.49 -11.02 7.45
N TYR A 586 -6.46 -11.90 8.46
CA TYR A 586 -6.11 -13.30 8.22
C TYR A 586 -7.15 -13.95 7.31
N ASN A 587 -6.72 -14.43 6.14
CA ASN A 587 -7.60 -14.89 5.05
C ASN A 587 -8.73 -13.89 4.71
N SER A 588 -8.41 -12.59 4.66
CA SER A 588 -9.36 -11.48 4.44
C SER A 588 -10.52 -11.43 5.44
N GLY A 589 -10.39 -12.10 6.58
CA GLY A 589 -11.49 -12.28 7.53
C GLY A 589 -12.64 -13.15 7.01
N MET A 590 -12.45 -13.91 5.93
CA MET A 590 -13.47 -14.76 5.31
C MET A 590 -13.25 -16.25 5.64
N ILE A 591 -13.29 -16.57 6.93
CA ILE A 591 -13.06 -17.94 7.41
C ILE A 591 -14.09 -18.38 8.44
N CYS A 592 -14.27 -19.70 8.53
CA CYS A 592 -14.92 -20.35 9.66
C CYS A 592 -14.10 -21.51 10.20
N LEU A 593 -14.27 -21.78 11.50
CA LEU A 593 -13.63 -22.89 12.19
C LEU A 593 -14.67 -23.91 12.63
N ILE A 594 -14.40 -25.19 12.36
CA ILE A 594 -15.12 -26.33 12.93
C ILE A 594 -14.12 -27.26 13.61
N ASN A 595 -14.59 -28.17 14.45
CA ASN A 595 -13.71 -29.17 15.05
C ASN A 595 -13.14 -30.10 13.96
N GLN A 596 -11.83 -30.39 14.00
CA GLN A 596 -11.15 -31.28 13.06
C GLN A 596 -11.84 -32.65 12.93
N GLU A 597 -12.39 -33.19 14.02
CA GLU A 597 -13.07 -34.49 14.01
C GLU A 597 -14.36 -34.43 13.18
N LYS A 598 -15.05 -33.27 13.18
CA LYS A 598 -16.22 -33.02 12.31
C LYS A 598 -15.80 -32.86 10.86
N MET A 599 -14.67 -32.19 10.61
CA MET A 599 -14.11 -32.08 9.27
C MET A 599 -13.82 -33.45 8.66
N LYS A 600 -13.18 -34.35 9.44
CA LYS A 600 -12.90 -35.73 9.03
C LYS A 600 -14.17 -36.56 8.86
N SER A 601 -15.03 -36.60 9.89
CA SER A 601 -16.19 -37.51 9.92
C SER A 601 -17.33 -37.10 8.99
N LEU A 602 -17.63 -35.81 8.87
CA LEU A 602 -18.74 -35.31 8.05
C LEU A 602 -18.32 -35.10 6.60
N TYR A 603 -17.10 -34.60 6.36
CA TYR A 603 -16.66 -34.16 5.04
C TYR A 603 -15.58 -35.05 4.41
N GLY A 604 -14.99 -35.98 5.17
CA GLY A 604 -14.08 -36.99 4.62
C GLY A 604 -12.68 -36.48 4.28
N LEU A 605 -12.26 -35.32 4.81
CA LEU A 605 -10.89 -34.84 4.60
C LEU A 605 -9.91 -35.74 5.35
N ARG A 606 -8.98 -36.33 4.60
CA ARG A 606 -8.01 -37.30 5.10
C ARG A 606 -6.70 -36.64 5.53
N GLU A 607 -6.18 -35.75 4.70
CA GLU A 607 -4.92 -35.04 4.93
C GLU A 607 -5.17 -33.62 5.44
N ALA A 608 -4.30 -33.15 6.34
CA ALA A 608 -4.26 -31.76 6.76
C ALA A 608 -3.65 -30.90 5.65
N ARG A 609 -4.10 -29.64 5.57
CA ARG A 609 -3.50 -28.61 4.73
C ARG A 609 -2.11 -28.23 5.25
N GLY A 610 -1.97 -28.17 6.57
CA GLY A 610 -0.68 -27.95 7.21
C GLY A 610 -0.65 -28.46 8.66
N ILE A 611 0.56 -28.53 9.23
CA ILE A 611 0.79 -28.93 10.63
C ILE A 611 1.77 -27.93 11.24
N THR A 612 1.27 -27.11 12.17
CA THR A 612 2.11 -26.18 12.93
C THR A 612 2.58 -26.83 14.23
N PHE A 613 3.81 -26.52 14.66
CA PHE A 613 4.35 -27.01 15.94
C PHE A 613 5.46 -26.11 16.51
N GLU A 614 5.67 -26.19 17.82
CA GLU A 614 6.73 -25.51 18.58
C GLU A 614 7.86 -26.51 18.94
N ILE A 615 9.07 -25.99 19.09
CA ILE A 615 10.26 -26.72 19.53
C ILE A 615 10.78 -26.26 20.89
N VAL A 616 11.44 -27.17 21.62
CA VAL A 616 11.95 -26.93 22.98
C VAL A 616 13.32 -26.23 22.97
N LYS A 617 14.10 -26.35 21.89
CA LYS A 617 15.44 -25.73 21.74
C LYS A 617 15.70 -25.31 20.29
N ASP A 618 15.95 -24.02 20.11
CA ASP A 618 16.18 -23.37 18.82
C ASP A 618 17.63 -23.55 18.29
N GLY A 619 17.76 -23.60 16.97
CA GLY A 619 19.03 -23.55 16.25
C GLY A 619 18.92 -24.06 14.80
N ALA A 620 19.70 -23.48 13.88
CA ALA A 620 19.76 -23.80 12.45
C ALA A 620 20.00 -25.29 12.09
N SER A 621 20.41 -26.12 13.04
CA SER A 621 20.44 -27.58 12.88
C SER A 621 19.05 -28.23 12.78
N MET A 622 18.00 -27.55 13.26
CA MET A 622 16.63 -28.06 13.26
C MET A 622 15.94 -27.90 11.90
N ASP A 623 16.25 -26.83 11.14
CA ASP A 623 15.70 -26.62 9.79
C ASP A 623 16.01 -27.82 8.87
N LYS A 624 17.29 -28.19 8.78
CA LYS A 624 17.72 -29.35 7.98
C LYS A 624 17.10 -30.66 8.47
N LYS A 625 16.91 -30.83 9.78
CA LYS A 625 16.31 -32.03 10.37
C LYS A 625 14.86 -32.17 9.92
N TYR A 626 14.06 -31.11 10.05
CA TYR A 626 12.65 -31.17 9.67
C TYR A 626 12.47 -31.19 8.15
N GLN A 627 13.33 -30.53 7.38
CA GLN A 627 13.37 -30.65 5.92
C GLN A 627 13.62 -32.10 5.49
N GLN A 628 14.61 -32.78 6.09
CA GLN A 628 14.87 -34.19 5.81
C GLN A 628 13.75 -35.12 6.28
N MET A 629 13.09 -34.80 7.39
CA MET A 629 11.93 -35.54 7.88
C MET A 629 10.76 -35.44 6.91
N THR A 630 10.35 -34.23 6.52
CA THR A 630 9.22 -34.01 5.60
C THR A 630 9.50 -34.49 4.19
N LYS A 631 10.77 -34.45 3.75
CA LYS A 631 11.23 -35.03 2.48
C LYS A 631 10.85 -36.51 2.33
N LYS A 632 10.87 -37.31 3.41
CA LYS A 632 10.44 -38.72 3.37
C LYS A 632 8.98 -38.91 2.97
N TYR A 633 8.15 -37.90 3.23
CA TYR A 633 6.70 -37.91 3.00
C TYR A 633 6.29 -37.07 1.79
N GLY A 634 7.24 -36.47 1.07
CA GLY A 634 6.94 -35.53 -0.01
C GLY A 634 6.24 -34.25 0.45
N ALA A 635 6.37 -33.90 1.74
CA ALA A 635 5.86 -32.66 2.30
C ALA A 635 6.96 -31.60 2.36
N THR A 636 6.56 -30.34 2.49
CA THR A 636 7.47 -29.19 2.65
C THR A 636 7.40 -28.66 4.08
N VAL A 637 8.45 -27.99 4.55
CA VAL A 637 8.44 -27.34 5.87
C VAL A 637 9.08 -25.96 5.77
N LYS A 638 8.50 -25.00 6.48
CA LYS A 638 9.03 -23.65 6.62
C LYS A 638 9.18 -23.33 8.10
N SER A 639 10.24 -22.62 8.45
CA SER A 639 10.31 -21.99 9.77
C SER A 639 9.50 -20.70 9.79
N LYS A 640 9.08 -20.26 10.98
CA LYS A 640 8.36 -19.00 11.17
C LYS A 640 9.11 -17.81 10.55
N GLU A 641 10.44 -17.77 10.70
CA GLU A 641 11.26 -16.67 10.17
C GLU A 641 11.32 -16.71 8.63
N GLU A 642 11.41 -17.91 8.03
CA GLU A 642 11.35 -18.08 6.57
C GLU A 642 9.99 -17.61 6.02
N GLU A 643 8.90 -18.00 6.66
CA GLU A 643 7.54 -17.64 6.23
C GLU A 643 7.29 -16.13 6.33
N LYS A 644 7.77 -15.51 7.42
CA LYS A 644 7.73 -14.07 7.60
C LYS A 644 8.51 -13.33 6.53
N GLN A 645 9.70 -13.82 6.16
CA GLN A 645 10.50 -13.23 5.10
C GLN A 645 9.82 -13.37 3.74
N LEU A 646 9.29 -14.55 3.40
CA LEU A 646 8.52 -14.77 2.16
C LEU A 646 7.32 -13.84 2.08
N ASN A 647 6.57 -13.69 3.19
CA ASN A 647 5.44 -12.76 3.24
C ASN A 647 5.85 -11.30 3.03
N VAL A 648 6.99 -10.86 3.60
CA VAL A 648 7.55 -9.53 3.34
C VAL A 648 7.97 -9.37 1.88
N GLU A 649 8.57 -10.39 1.27
CA GLU A 649 8.97 -10.38 -0.14
C GLU A 649 7.74 -10.30 -1.07
N ASN A 650 6.71 -11.10 -0.81
CA ASN A 650 5.46 -11.14 -1.55
C ASN A 650 4.69 -9.82 -1.48
N ASN A 651 4.73 -9.16 -0.31
CA ASN A 651 4.09 -7.87 -0.10
C ASN A 651 5.02 -6.66 -0.28
N ALA A 652 6.27 -6.88 -0.72
CA ALA A 652 7.29 -5.83 -0.79
C ALA A 652 6.88 -4.69 -1.73
N VAL A 653 6.17 -5.01 -2.81
CA VAL A 653 5.65 -4.04 -3.80
C VAL A 653 4.71 -3.07 -3.11
N MET A 654 3.67 -3.62 -2.48
CA MET A 654 2.68 -2.87 -1.73
C MET A 654 3.36 -2.02 -0.64
N MET A 655 4.22 -2.61 0.18
CA MET A 655 4.93 -1.89 1.25
C MET A 655 5.82 -0.75 0.74
N LYS A 656 6.60 -0.98 -0.31
CA LYS A 656 7.43 0.07 -0.94
C LYS A 656 6.57 1.18 -1.54
N MET A 657 5.41 0.84 -2.10
CA MET A 657 4.46 1.80 -2.64
C MET A 657 3.85 2.70 -1.54
N PHE A 658 3.46 2.15 -0.39
CA PHE A 658 3.03 2.95 0.77
C PHE A 658 4.12 3.90 1.25
N SER A 659 5.37 3.44 1.29
CA SER A 659 6.52 4.30 1.65
C SER A 659 6.76 5.44 0.65
N ALA A 660 6.39 5.26 -0.63
CA ALA A 660 6.53 6.29 -1.67
C ALA A 660 5.69 7.54 -1.36
N PHE A 661 4.49 7.38 -0.78
CA PHE A 661 3.67 8.51 -0.34
C PHE A 661 4.34 9.31 0.79
N ALA A 662 5.08 8.66 1.69
CA ALA A 662 5.86 9.35 2.72
C ALA A 662 6.98 10.19 2.10
N TYR A 663 7.70 9.65 1.11
CA TYR A 663 8.73 10.41 0.38
C TYR A 663 8.15 11.59 -0.39
N ILE A 664 6.99 11.41 -1.03
CA ILE A 664 6.22 12.47 -1.68
C ILE A 664 5.88 13.58 -0.68
N ALA A 665 5.27 13.23 0.45
CA ALA A 665 4.88 14.17 1.49
C ALA A 665 6.09 14.93 2.06
N LEU A 666 7.22 14.24 2.25
CA LEU A 666 8.46 14.84 2.69
C LEU A 666 9.00 15.86 1.69
N GLY A 667 9.01 15.53 0.39
CA GLY A 667 9.41 16.45 -0.67
C GLY A 667 8.56 17.72 -0.71
N VAL A 668 7.24 17.57 -0.57
CA VAL A 668 6.29 18.70 -0.47
C VAL A 668 6.61 19.58 0.73
N ALA A 669 6.76 18.97 1.90
CA ALA A 669 7.06 19.68 3.13
C ALA A 669 8.37 20.45 2.97
N ALA A 670 9.43 19.82 2.46
CA ALA A 670 10.73 20.44 2.28
C ALA A 670 10.65 21.72 1.44
N ILE A 671 9.94 21.65 0.31
CA ILE A 671 9.75 22.78 -0.60
C ILE A 671 8.89 23.87 0.06
N GLY A 672 7.78 23.48 0.69
CA GLY A 672 6.91 24.40 1.41
C GLY A 672 7.66 25.16 2.51
N ILE A 673 8.50 24.46 3.28
CA ILE A 673 9.34 25.01 4.33
C ILE A 673 10.37 25.98 3.75
N PHE A 674 11.08 25.57 2.69
CA PHE A 674 12.08 26.40 2.04
C PHE A 674 11.49 27.72 1.53
N ASN A 675 10.34 27.62 0.86
CA ASN A 675 9.62 28.78 0.37
C ASN A 675 9.21 29.69 1.53
N ASN A 676 8.61 29.13 2.58
CA ASN A 676 8.08 29.93 3.67
C ASN A 676 9.17 30.62 4.52
N ILE A 677 10.32 29.98 4.72
CA ILE A 677 11.48 30.61 5.39
C ILE A 677 12.01 31.77 4.54
N THR A 678 12.14 31.57 3.22
CA THR A 678 12.57 32.62 2.31
C THR A 678 11.61 33.82 2.35
N ILE A 679 10.31 33.55 2.31
CA ILE A 679 9.23 34.54 2.37
C ILE A 679 9.27 35.32 3.68
N CYS A 680 9.37 34.62 4.81
CA CYS A 680 9.44 35.24 6.14
C CYS A 680 10.65 36.16 6.27
N PHE A 681 11.80 35.72 5.76
CA PHE A 681 13.00 36.56 5.71
C PHE A 681 12.80 37.82 4.86
N MET A 682 12.20 37.70 3.66
CA MET A 682 11.96 38.85 2.79
C MET A 682 11.03 39.89 3.42
N GLN A 683 9.97 39.44 4.09
CA GLN A 683 9.00 40.34 4.73
C GLN A 683 9.54 41.02 5.99
N ARG A 684 10.58 40.46 6.62
CA ARG A 684 11.18 40.99 7.86
C ARG A 684 12.50 41.72 7.63
N ARG A 685 12.87 42.03 6.38
CA ARG A 685 14.12 42.75 6.07
C ARG A 685 14.22 44.11 6.76
N LYS A 686 13.11 44.86 6.83
CA LYS A 686 13.06 46.14 7.54
C LYS A 686 13.35 46.00 9.03
N GLU A 687 12.77 45.01 9.70
CA GLU A 687 13.05 44.72 11.12
C GLU A 687 14.56 44.48 11.32
N PHE A 688 15.18 43.70 10.44
CA PHE A 688 16.62 43.45 10.48
C PHE A 688 17.47 44.70 10.17
N ALA A 689 17.01 45.57 9.26
CA ALA A 689 17.69 46.83 8.96
C ALA A 689 17.67 47.78 10.17
N VAL A 690 16.52 47.93 10.84
CA VAL A 690 16.40 48.71 12.09
C VAL A 690 17.30 48.16 13.19
N MET A 691 17.28 46.84 13.42
CA MET A 691 18.18 46.26 14.42
C MET A 691 19.66 46.50 14.07
N THR A 692 20.00 46.50 12.78
CA THR A 692 21.36 46.78 12.32
C THR A 692 21.74 48.26 12.50
N SER A 693 20.81 49.20 12.29
CA SER A 693 21.07 50.63 12.51
C SER A 693 21.27 50.98 13.99
N VAL A 694 20.64 50.21 14.89
CA VAL A 694 20.84 50.32 16.35
C VAL A 694 22.10 49.57 16.84
N GLY A 695 22.91 49.02 15.93
CA GLY A 695 24.22 48.44 16.26
C GLY A 695 24.29 46.90 16.31
N MET A 696 23.26 46.17 15.87
CA MET A 696 23.32 44.70 15.81
C MET A 696 24.32 44.22 14.76
N ASN A 697 25.42 43.60 15.21
CA ASN A 697 26.44 43.03 14.33
C ASN A 697 25.91 41.81 13.52
N LYS A 698 26.52 41.53 12.36
CA LYS A 698 26.17 40.46 11.41
C LYS A 698 26.09 39.07 12.06
N SER A 699 27.00 38.75 12.98
CA SER A 699 27.00 37.46 13.70
C SER A 699 25.79 37.31 14.63
N LYS A 700 25.44 38.37 15.38
CA LYS A 700 24.24 38.38 16.25
C LYS A 700 22.97 38.25 15.41
N ARG A 701 22.90 38.93 14.26
CA ARG A 701 21.80 38.78 13.30
C ARG A 701 21.64 37.35 12.78
N ARG A 702 22.76 36.72 12.38
CA ARG A 702 22.77 35.33 11.91
C ARG A 702 22.26 34.37 13.00
N ASN A 703 22.76 34.51 14.22
CA ASN A 703 22.38 33.67 15.34
C ASN A 703 20.91 33.85 15.72
N LEU A 704 20.38 35.07 15.63
CA LEU A 704 18.96 35.34 15.82
C LEU A 704 18.09 34.63 14.77
N ILE A 705 18.42 34.76 13.47
CA ILE A 705 17.67 34.10 12.39
C ILE A 705 17.68 32.57 12.56
N LEU A 706 18.85 32.00 12.88
CA LEU A 706 18.97 30.57 13.15
C LEU A 706 18.14 30.16 14.37
N ALA A 707 18.23 30.90 15.47
CA ALA A 707 17.46 30.62 16.68
C ALA A 707 15.94 30.69 16.44
N GLU A 708 15.46 31.67 15.66
CA GLU A 708 14.05 31.80 15.29
C GLU A 708 13.56 30.59 14.48
N ASN A 709 14.34 30.19 13.46
CA ASN A 709 13.96 29.07 12.60
C ASN A 709 14.03 27.73 13.36
N MET A 710 15.05 27.52 14.20
CA MET A 710 15.15 26.35 15.07
C MET A 710 13.99 26.28 16.07
N MET A 711 13.63 27.41 16.69
CA MET A 711 12.47 27.46 17.60
C MET A 711 11.18 27.13 16.86
N CYS A 712 11.00 27.62 15.62
CA CYS A 712 9.85 27.25 14.82
C CYS A 712 9.80 25.74 14.54
N ALA A 713 10.94 25.11 14.24
CA ALA A 713 11.04 23.68 14.00
C ALA A 713 10.71 22.86 15.27
N VAL A 714 11.35 23.16 16.40
CA VAL A 714 11.13 22.46 17.67
C VAL A 714 9.66 22.56 18.09
N TRP A 715 9.07 23.76 18.02
CA TRP A 715 7.66 23.95 18.35
C TRP A 715 6.75 23.20 17.38
N SER A 716 7.13 23.13 16.11
CA SER A 716 6.33 22.39 15.14
C SER A 716 6.30 20.90 15.43
N VAL A 717 7.41 20.31 15.89
CA VAL A 717 7.49 18.89 16.30
C VAL A 717 6.59 18.64 17.50
N ILE A 718 6.70 19.45 18.55
CA ILE A 718 5.90 19.28 19.78
C ILE A 718 4.39 19.34 19.47
N VAL A 719 3.97 20.30 18.63
CA VAL A 719 2.55 20.48 18.30
C VAL A 719 2.06 19.47 17.26
N ALA A 720 2.94 18.97 16.38
CA ALA A 720 2.57 18.01 15.34
C ALA A 720 2.19 16.65 15.91
N ILE A 721 2.84 16.20 17.00
CA ILE A 721 2.58 14.89 17.62
C ILE A 721 1.09 14.68 17.99
N PRO A 722 0.46 15.53 18.84
CA PRO A 722 -0.94 15.33 19.22
C PRO A 722 -1.89 15.51 18.03
N ILE A 723 -1.54 16.34 17.05
CA ILE A 723 -2.35 16.52 15.84
C ILE A 723 -2.31 15.26 14.97
N ALA A 724 -1.12 14.71 14.73
CA ALA A 724 -0.93 13.49 13.96
C ALA A 724 -1.59 12.28 14.64
N PHE A 725 -1.45 12.19 15.96
CA PHE A 725 -2.13 11.16 16.76
C PHE A 725 -3.66 11.24 16.60
N ALA A 726 -4.24 12.43 16.71
CA ALA A 726 -5.67 12.64 16.49
C ALA A 726 -6.10 12.33 15.05
N PHE A 727 -5.27 12.66 14.05
CA PHE A 727 -5.51 12.28 12.66
C PHE A 727 -5.55 10.77 12.48
N ASN A 728 -4.60 10.04 13.07
CA ASN A 728 -4.56 8.58 12.94
C ASN A 728 -5.81 7.91 13.54
N ILE A 729 -6.27 8.36 14.71
CA ILE A 729 -7.55 7.91 15.29
C ILE A 729 -8.72 8.20 14.32
N GLY A 730 -8.70 9.36 13.67
CA GLY A 730 -9.69 9.71 12.66
C GLY A 730 -9.65 8.81 11.43
N ILE A 731 -8.45 8.44 10.95
CA ILE A 731 -8.27 7.51 9.83
C ILE A 731 -8.80 6.12 10.22
N GLU A 732 -8.41 5.59 11.39
CA GLU A 732 -8.89 4.31 11.89
C GLU A 732 -10.43 4.27 12.00
N SER A 733 -11.03 5.35 12.52
CA SER A 733 -12.48 5.46 12.66
C SER A 733 -13.19 5.50 11.30
N LEU A 734 -12.59 6.19 10.32
CA LEU A 734 -13.11 6.25 8.95
C LEU A 734 -13.06 4.87 8.29
N LEU A 735 -11.93 4.16 8.42
CA LEU A 735 -11.76 2.80 7.90
C LEU A 735 -12.77 1.82 8.51
N LYS A 736 -12.97 1.87 9.85
CA LYS A 736 -14.02 1.10 10.54
C LYS A 736 -15.43 1.39 10.01
N SER A 737 -15.74 2.63 9.66
CA SER A 737 -17.04 3.01 9.11
C SER A 737 -17.28 2.55 7.67
N MET A 738 -16.21 2.21 6.95
CA MET A 738 -16.24 1.68 5.58
C MET A 738 -16.13 0.14 5.57
N ASP A 739 -16.40 -0.52 6.70
CA ASP A 739 -16.28 -1.97 6.89
C ASP A 739 -14.90 -2.54 6.51
N THR A 740 -13.85 -1.72 6.60
CA THR A 740 -12.44 -2.11 6.37
C THR A 740 -11.61 -1.85 7.63
N PRO A 741 -11.92 -2.50 8.77
CA PRO A 741 -11.28 -2.20 10.05
C PRO A 741 -9.79 -2.54 10.00
N MET A 742 -8.96 -1.51 10.07
CA MET A 742 -7.51 -1.64 10.15
C MET A 742 -6.98 -0.74 11.28
N PRO A 743 -6.20 -1.28 12.23
CA PRO A 743 -5.60 -0.46 13.28
C PRO A 743 -4.59 0.51 12.67
N VAL A 744 -4.64 1.78 13.08
CA VAL A 744 -3.66 2.80 12.66
C VAL A 744 -2.87 3.26 13.87
N ASN A 745 -1.79 2.52 14.15
CA ASN A 745 -0.92 2.77 15.28
C ASN A 745 0.02 3.96 15.00
N PHE A 746 0.15 4.86 15.98
CA PHE A 746 1.04 6.01 15.86
C PHE A 746 2.50 5.60 16.06
N ASP A 747 3.33 5.77 15.03
CA ASP A 747 4.75 5.42 15.10
C ASP A 747 5.56 6.49 15.86
N LEU A 748 5.90 6.19 17.11
CA LEU A 748 6.75 7.03 17.96
C LEU A 748 8.19 7.15 17.42
N LYS A 749 8.72 6.12 16.74
CA LYS A 749 10.08 6.15 16.17
C LYS A 749 10.13 7.14 15.00
N ALA A 750 9.05 7.22 14.20
CA ALA A 750 8.92 8.20 13.12
C ALA A 750 9.03 9.65 13.64
N VAL A 751 8.56 9.96 14.84
CA VAL A 751 8.68 11.31 15.42
C VAL A 751 10.13 11.76 15.52
N LEU A 752 11.03 10.87 15.96
CA LEU A 752 12.45 11.19 16.08
C LEU A 752 13.07 11.36 14.69
N VAL A 753 12.87 10.40 13.80
CA VAL A 753 13.47 10.41 12.45
C VAL A 753 12.99 11.62 11.66
N TYR A 754 11.69 11.80 11.50
CA TYR A 754 11.13 12.89 10.68
C TYR A 754 11.23 14.25 11.38
N GLY A 755 11.25 14.29 12.71
CA GLY A 755 11.58 15.50 13.47
C GLY A 755 12.98 16.00 13.15
N LEU A 756 13.98 15.11 13.15
CA LEU A 756 15.36 15.45 12.77
C LEU A 756 15.46 15.84 11.29
N VAL A 757 14.77 15.15 10.39
CA VAL A 757 14.75 15.49 8.96
C VAL A 757 14.17 16.90 8.75
N VAL A 758 13.06 17.25 9.40
CA VAL A 758 12.47 18.59 9.32
C VAL A 758 13.42 19.65 9.88
N ILE A 759 14.11 19.38 10.99
CA ILE A 759 15.13 20.28 11.53
C ILE A 759 16.27 20.47 10.50
N GLY A 760 16.74 19.40 9.87
CA GLY A 760 17.73 19.43 8.79
C GLY A 760 17.28 20.30 7.61
N ILE A 761 16.06 20.09 7.12
CA ILE A 761 15.44 20.91 6.07
C ILE A 761 15.41 22.38 6.46
N VAL A 762 15.01 22.69 7.70
CA VAL A 762 14.94 24.07 8.21
C VAL A 762 16.33 24.71 8.26
N ILE A 763 17.37 23.97 8.65
CA ILE A 763 18.76 24.44 8.65
C ILE A 763 19.21 24.76 7.22
N VAL A 764 19.00 23.83 6.29
CA VAL A 764 19.37 24.01 4.87
C VAL A 764 18.62 25.21 4.27
N ALA A 765 17.32 25.31 4.51
CA ALA A 765 16.50 26.44 4.06
C ALA A 765 16.98 27.77 4.66
N SER A 766 17.43 27.77 5.92
CA SER A 766 17.97 28.95 6.59
C SER A 766 19.22 29.49 5.91
N LEU A 767 20.05 28.64 5.31
CA LEU A 767 21.25 29.08 4.58
C LEU A 767 20.91 30.05 3.44
N SER A 768 19.77 29.83 2.76
CA SER A 768 19.31 30.71 1.69
C SER A 768 18.98 32.12 2.22
N ALA A 769 18.29 32.21 3.36
CA ALA A 769 17.97 33.46 4.04
C ALA A 769 19.24 34.17 4.53
N LEU A 770 20.19 33.41 5.09
CA LEU A 770 21.48 33.93 5.56
C LEU A 770 22.32 34.51 4.41
N LYS A 771 22.39 33.83 3.26
CA LYS A 771 23.09 34.35 2.07
C LYS A 771 22.49 35.67 1.61
N LYS A 772 21.16 35.78 1.57
CA LYS A 772 20.46 37.03 1.23
C LYS A 772 20.65 38.12 2.29
N SER A 773 20.79 37.77 3.57
CA SER A 773 21.01 38.71 4.68
C SER A 773 22.35 39.44 4.62
N LYS A 774 23.37 38.86 3.96
CA LYS A 774 24.69 39.52 3.81
C LYS A 774 24.61 40.80 2.97
N ASN A 775 23.66 40.87 2.04
CA ASN A 775 23.55 41.94 1.04
C ASN A 775 22.43 42.95 1.36
N ILE A 776 21.95 42.99 2.60
CA ILE A 776 20.95 44.00 3.00
C ILE A 776 21.65 45.37 3.11
N SER A 777 21.19 46.33 2.32
CA SER A 777 21.53 47.74 2.50
C SER A 777 20.57 48.36 3.51
N VAL A 778 21.10 48.80 4.65
CA VAL A 778 20.33 49.44 5.71
C VAL A 778 19.64 50.70 5.20
N ILE A 779 20.37 51.51 4.43
CA ILE A 779 19.85 52.75 3.83
C ILE A 779 18.71 52.43 2.87
N ALA A 780 18.86 51.44 1.99
CA ALA A 780 17.83 51.13 1.00
C ALA A 780 16.51 50.63 1.61
N GLU A 781 16.58 49.89 2.72
CA GLU A 781 15.37 49.36 3.39
C GLU A 781 14.67 50.41 4.26
N LEU A 782 15.40 51.42 4.75
CA LEU A 782 14.86 52.50 5.59
C LEU A 782 14.39 53.73 4.78
N LYS A 783 14.89 53.96 3.55
CA LYS A 783 14.56 55.12 2.70
C LYS A 783 13.11 55.21 2.19
N TYR A 784 12.24 54.26 2.55
CA TYR A 784 10.84 54.18 2.12
C TYR A 784 9.84 54.68 3.18
N GLU A 785 10.30 55.45 4.15
CA GLU A 785 9.47 56.38 4.97
C GLU A 785 9.54 57.78 4.37
#